data_AF-A0A2V3VJM7-F1
#
_entry.id   AF-A0A2V3VJM7-F1
#
_cell.length_a   1.000
_cell.length_b   1.000
_cell.length_c   1.000
_cell.angle_alpha   90.00
_cell.angle_beta   90.00
_cell.angle_gamma   90.00
#
_symmetry.space_group_name_H-M   'P 1'
#
loop_
_entity.id
_entity.type
_entity.pdbx_description
1 polymer ?
#
loop_
_entity_poly.entity_id
_entity_poly.type
_entity_poly.pdbx_seq_one_letter_code
_entity_poly.pdbx_strand_id
1 'polypeptide(L)'
;MRNNRFMIYILSIFSVLLLLIGIDPRQTHAVAHDPNDQNYDYQLRFWEDRQPDIGFYINAAARHTFETVPDPNMGTISGEWSVMNLLRGMYTGYDYINTLDTYENNSGKEKYFTDYMKRIEDYVVIKQGNLDRNKSTEWSRLILSLSALDYDISDVSGFDFIDRLSSSHRFSHRQGINGPIWEIIAMNTGRYEFYPSPSEDANTYGKMIDYILDREIKQNDGTLGGWALASFGNPQPDPDITGMALQALASYYGNKEKYEQTGAETPFEDFEAAVERGIYILSVIQAENGAFKAFGNVNAESTVQVIVALTELGIDPLLNNVYLSRIDKTASFVTEGAVQDGVWTNNMIDALLTFWADGSRSELGVGGFKHVTTGFDGGGDSGYGVNAMATDQSLYGLIAYDRFTKGENTLYDMTDMMKAHGGTTYTDMKARELNIHYIGLQDKEINVETASPYGIVEIPENDPITGKEFKNWNSQNDGSGSSYEALEKLSMPNHDISLYAQYENIEYDIMFELNGGTFIGQHVPKEYTVEDEVLLPTLKQIEKEGFEFDGWYDNPQLKGIEVTVISEGSTGDKTFYAKWVEQTEGDEEAIKAVEEMIDQLPGKNELALEDKEALENARDAYQALTPIEQDQVKNYSKLMELEEKLRQLIEEEQDRIASEKVTNLIEELPTADNLTLNDRELVEKARLAYENLTKNQQALVLNLDVLLQLEEVLQHLQDTYDAERAQEVDDMIIELPTVEDLVLEDKESVEEVREAFYRLTLEQQELVENKQKFHDIEDRMFELEEIAKDLIEADKVEKMIAGLPKVEDINMNDQANVQQVRKAFDNLTKQQQDLVSNMEVLEVIEARIQEIEKRMNDQKAASNVDEMINNLPDVHLVTIQDKELVESIMKEYESLTESQQKLVENKEKLDQLRTKLTELEEQIEKEDKKAIDQVEEKINGLPHIDHIKVQDKKKIELARKAYNDLTEDQKNRITNIEKLHLAEKKIQQLEQEEIDKESALEVETKIEVLPLVTDIKLSDKDAVEAARKAYDRLTESQKQFVTNIEKLIALEEKIKELEKENVKKPQKQQENDRTGGGKTSEGIKSPSEKTNKIADNNDSTNKKAEKEKHEKLPGTATNIFNVFAIGLIVIIVGSIIYFVSRKRKA
;
A
#
# COMPACT_ATOMS: atom_id res chain seq x y z
N MET A 1 28.46 -20.82 -0.47
CA MET A 1 28.31 -19.35 -0.46
C MET A 1 28.66 -18.64 -1.78
N ARG A 2 29.65 -19.08 -2.59
CA ARG A 2 30.15 -18.26 -3.73
C ARG A 2 29.18 -18.06 -4.92
N ASN A 3 28.12 -18.89 -5.08
CA ASN A 3 27.24 -18.82 -6.25
C ASN A 3 26.06 -17.82 -6.12
N ASN A 4 25.55 -17.55 -4.92
CA ASN A 4 24.33 -16.73 -4.75
C ASN A 4 24.53 -15.28 -5.24
N ARG A 5 25.73 -14.72 -5.11
CA ARG A 5 26.04 -13.34 -5.56
C ARG A 5 25.93 -13.15 -7.08
N PHE A 6 26.07 -14.20 -7.87
CA PHE A 6 25.94 -14.11 -9.34
C PHE A 6 24.47 -14.10 -9.81
N MET A 7 23.59 -14.80 -9.08
CA MET A 7 22.16 -14.85 -9.38
C MET A 7 21.47 -13.52 -9.05
N ILE A 8 21.86 -12.88 -7.94
CA ILE A 8 21.38 -11.55 -7.55
C ILE A 8 21.77 -10.51 -8.62
N TYR A 9 23.03 -10.49 -9.06
CA TYR A 9 23.52 -9.54 -10.07
C TYR A 9 22.77 -9.61 -11.41
N ILE A 10 22.33 -10.79 -11.85
CA ILE A 10 21.58 -10.97 -13.10
C ILE A 10 20.13 -10.47 -12.94
N LEU A 11 19.50 -10.70 -11.79
CA LEU A 11 18.17 -10.16 -11.48
C LEU A 11 18.19 -8.63 -11.45
N SER A 12 19.16 -8.02 -10.77
CA SER A 12 19.31 -6.55 -10.71
C SER A 12 19.43 -5.91 -12.10
N ILE A 13 20.17 -6.53 -13.03
CA ILE A 13 20.33 -6.02 -14.40
C ILE A 13 19.03 -6.14 -15.20
N PHE A 14 18.24 -7.19 -15.01
CA PHE A 14 16.94 -7.33 -15.68
C PHE A 14 15.88 -6.36 -15.16
N SER A 15 15.84 -6.07 -13.84
CA SER A 15 14.96 -5.04 -13.28
C SER A 15 15.27 -3.65 -13.85
N VAL A 16 16.55 -3.30 -14.01
CA VAL A 16 16.96 -2.00 -14.59
C VAL A 16 16.63 -1.90 -16.09
N LEU A 17 16.64 -3.01 -16.84
CA LEU A 17 16.22 -2.99 -18.25
C LEU A 17 14.70 -2.90 -18.46
N LEU A 18 13.88 -3.36 -17.49
CA LEU A 18 12.43 -3.17 -17.53
C LEU A 18 12.03 -1.71 -17.27
N LEU A 19 12.78 -1.00 -16.41
CA LEU A 19 12.61 0.44 -16.15
C LEU A 19 13.06 1.36 -17.30
N LEU A 20 13.59 0.82 -18.40
CA LEU A 20 14.05 1.58 -19.57
C LEU A 20 13.14 1.45 -20.80
N ILE A 21 12.01 0.74 -20.69
CA ILE A 21 10.92 0.84 -21.67
C ILE A 21 10.04 2.02 -21.25
N GLY A 22 10.41 3.22 -21.71
CA GLY A 22 9.56 4.39 -21.60
C GLY A 22 8.28 4.22 -22.40
N ILE A 23 7.24 3.68 -21.75
CA ILE A 23 5.86 3.93 -22.14
C ILE A 23 5.62 5.40 -21.80
N ASP A 24 5.39 6.22 -22.83
CA ASP A 24 5.04 7.63 -22.68
C ASP A 24 3.67 7.70 -21.99
N PRO A 25 3.58 8.09 -20.70
CA PRO A 25 2.32 8.07 -19.98
C PRO A 25 1.48 9.22 -20.52
N ARG A 26 0.37 8.92 -21.18
CA ARG A 26 -0.62 9.93 -21.52
C ARG A 26 -1.14 10.50 -20.20
N GLN A 27 -0.72 11.71 -19.86
CA GLN A 27 -1.33 12.44 -18.75
C GLN A 27 -2.81 12.64 -19.09
N THR A 28 -3.68 12.11 -18.25
CA THR A 28 -5.10 12.45 -18.29
C THR A 28 -5.27 13.83 -17.68
N HIS A 29 -6.09 14.67 -18.33
CA HIS A 29 -6.55 15.94 -17.80
C HIS A 29 -8.06 15.98 -17.93
N ALA A 30 -8.73 15.31 -17.00
CA ALA A 30 -10.17 15.40 -16.87
C ALA A 30 -10.52 16.68 -16.10
N VAL A 31 -11.74 17.17 -16.30
CA VAL A 31 -12.27 18.29 -15.53
C VAL A 31 -12.61 17.77 -14.13
N ALA A 32 -12.05 18.39 -13.09
CA ALA A 32 -12.50 18.21 -11.72
C ALA A 32 -13.93 18.75 -11.61
N HIS A 33 -14.78 18.05 -10.85
CA HIS A 33 -16.11 18.57 -10.53
C HIS A 33 -15.96 19.67 -9.48
N ASP A 34 -16.73 20.74 -9.59
CA ASP A 34 -16.80 21.77 -8.56
C ASP A 34 -18.18 21.70 -7.88
N PRO A 35 -18.27 21.21 -6.63
CA PRO A 35 -19.54 21.17 -5.91
C PRO A 35 -20.07 22.57 -5.55
N ASN A 36 -19.32 23.64 -5.85
CA ASN A 36 -19.71 25.03 -5.63
C ASN A 36 -20.00 25.81 -6.93
N ASP A 37 -19.84 25.21 -8.13
CA ASP A 37 -20.15 25.91 -9.38
C ASP A 37 -21.67 25.96 -9.63
N GLN A 38 -22.26 27.10 -9.27
CA GLN A 38 -23.67 27.45 -9.53
C GLN A 38 -24.08 27.39 -11.01
N ASN A 39 -23.15 27.23 -11.95
CA ASN A 39 -23.39 27.12 -13.39
C ASN A 39 -23.25 25.67 -13.91
N TYR A 40 -22.99 24.68 -13.06
CA TYR A 40 -22.85 23.29 -13.47
C TYR A 40 -24.20 22.73 -13.96
N ASP A 41 -24.30 22.44 -15.26
CA ASP A 41 -25.50 21.89 -15.90
C ASP A 41 -25.70 20.40 -15.53
N TYR A 42 -26.36 20.15 -14.39
CA TYR A 42 -26.86 18.81 -14.03
C TYR A 42 -28.04 18.35 -14.91
N GLN A 43 -28.61 19.24 -15.75
CA GLN A 43 -29.88 19.06 -16.49
C GLN A 43 -31.09 18.78 -15.57
N LEU A 44 -30.90 19.04 -14.28
CA LEU A 44 -31.79 18.76 -13.17
C LEU A 44 -31.67 19.95 -12.20
N ARG A 45 -32.80 20.51 -11.79
CA ARG A 45 -32.85 21.63 -10.85
C ARG A 45 -32.90 21.10 -9.41
N PHE A 46 -32.38 21.89 -8.48
CA PHE A 46 -32.45 21.62 -7.05
C PHE A 46 -33.37 22.64 -6.37
N TRP A 47 -33.93 22.27 -5.22
CA TRP A 47 -34.85 23.13 -4.47
C TRP A 47 -34.19 24.46 -4.08
N GLU A 48 -34.88 25.56 -4.39
CA GLU A 48 -34.44 26.95 -4.22
C GLU A 48 -33.07 27.25 -4.85
N ASP A 49 -32.76 26.58 -5.96
CA ASP A 49 -31.54 26.79 -6.74
C ASP A 49 -30.24 26.56 -5.94
N ARG A 50 -30.36 25.80 -4.84
CA ARG A 50 -29.27 25.40 -3.93
C ARG A 50 -28.34 24.39 -4.61
N GLN A 51 -27.09 24.28 -4.13
CA GLN A 51 -26.19 23.20 -4.56
C GLN A 51 -26.64 21.85 -3.98
N PRO A 52 -26.36 20.72 -4.67
CA PRO A 52 -26.64 19.40 -4.15
C PRO A 52 -25.83 19.10 -2.88
N ASP A 53 -26.50 18.57 -1.87
CA ASP A 53 -25.88 18.00 -0.67
C ASP A 53 -25.30 16.59 -0.94
N ILE A 54 -24.63 16.01 0.06
CA ILE A 54 -24.06 14.65 -0.03
C ILE A 54 -25.10 13.54 -0.32
N GLY A 55 -26.36 13.76 0.03
CA GLY A 55 -27.46 12.81 -0.17
C GLY A 55 -27.81 12.63 -1.64
N PHE A 56 -27.74 13.69 -2.44
CA PHE A 56 -27.82 13.60 -3.91
C PHE A 56 -26.74 12.68 -4.46
N TYR A 57 -25.47 12.90 -4.09
CA TYR A 57 -24.35 12.09 -4.57
C TYR A 57 -24.45 10.62 -4.13
N ILE A 58 -24.93 10.35 -2.90
CA ILE A 58 -25.20 8.99 -2.40
C ILE A 58 -26.30 8.32 -3.25
N ASN A 59 -27.44 8.98 -3.47
CA ASN A 59 -28.54 8.44 -4.26
C ASN A 59 -28.12 8.15 -5.71
N ALA A 60 -27.43 9.11 -6.33
CA ALA A 60 -26.95 9.05 -7.70
C ALA A 60 -25.91 7.93 -7.91
N ALA A 61 -24.94 7.82 -7.01
CA ALA A 61 -23.93 6.75 -7.06
C ALA A 61 -24.51 5.37 -6.74
N ALA A 62 -25.46 5.27 -5.80
CA ALA A 62 -26.15 4.01 -5.53
C ALA A 62 -26.94 3.52 -6.74
N ARG A 63 -27.68 4.41 -7.42
CA ARG A 63 -28.42 4.06 -8.65
C ARG A 63 -27.47 3.68 -9.79
N HIS A 64 -26.36 4.39 -9.97
CA HIS A 64 -25.31 4.03 -10.93
C HIS A 64 -24.69 2.64 -10.66
N THR A 65 -24.38 2.33 -9.39
CA THR A 65 -23.87 1.01 -8.99
C THR A 65 -24.89 -0.09 -9.28
N PHE A 66 -26.19 0.11 -9.01
CA PHE A 66 -27.23 -0.85 -9.38
C PHE A 66 -27.34 -1.08 -10.90
N GLU A 67 -27.35 0.00 -11.69
CA GLU A 67 -27.48 -0.07 -13.17
C GLU A 67 -26.29 -0.74 -13.85
N THR A 68 -25.08 -0.48 -13.36
CA THR A 68 -23.84 -1.06 -13.90
C THR A 68 -23.53 -2.45 -13.33
N VAL A 69 -24.18 -2.83 -12.22
CA VAL A 69 -24.06 -4.13 -11.56
C VAL A 69 -25.44 -4.78 -11.37
N PRO A 70 -26.18 -5.12 -12.45
CA PRO A 70 -27.49 -5.76 -12.32
C PRO A 70 -27.37 -7.22 -11.84
N ASP A 71 -26.29 -7.92 -12.19
CA ASP A 71 -26.02 -9.30 -11.79
C ASP A 71 -24.75 -9.39 -10.91
N PRO A 72 -24.76 -8.87 -9.66
CA PRO A 72 -23.62 -8.97 -8.76
C PRO A 72 -23.23 -10.43 -8.52
N ASN A 73 -21.93 -10.68 -8.49
CA ASN A 73 -21.30 -11.99 -8.26
C ASN A 73 -20.15 -11.84 -7.25
N MET A 74 -19.49 -12.92 -6.85
CA MET A 74 -18.30 -12.80 -5.99
C MET A 74 -17.11 -12.22 -6.78
N GLY A 75 -16.63 -11.05 -6.39
CA GLY A 75 -15.54 -10.30 -7.04
C GLY A 75 -15.38 -8.85 -6.55
N THR A 76 -14.13 -8.35 -6.57
CA THR A 76 -13.73 -7.01 -6.07
C THR A 76 -14.28 -5.82 -6.86
N ILE A 77 -14.91 -6.04 -8.02
CA ILE A 77 -15.62 -5.04 -8.80
C ILE A 77 -16.90 -5.73 -9.27
N SER A 78 -18.04 -5.03 -9.21
CA SER A 78 -19.34 -5.58 -9.61
C SER A 78 -19.79 -6.80 -8.77
N GLY A 79 -19.71 -6.66 -7.44
CA GLY A 79 -19.84 -7.79 -6.51
C GLY A 79 -20.14 -7.41 -5.06
N GLU A 80 -19.47 -8.06 -4.10
CA GLU A 80 -19.76 -7.92 -2.66
C GLU A 80 -19.69 -6.48 -2.13
N TRP A 81 -18.79 -5.63 -2.65
CA TRP A 81 -18.75 -4.21 -2.30
C TRP A 81 -19.97 -3.47 -2.83
N SER A 82 -20.27 -3.60 -4.12
CA SER A 82 -21.45 -3.03 -4.79
C SER A 82 -22.75 -3.37 -4.05
N VAL A 83 -22.87 -4.61 -3.54
CA VAL A 83 -24.02 -5.05 -2.72
C VAL A 83 -24.00 -4.45 -1.32
N MET A 84 -22.86 -4.46 -0.62
CA MET A 84 -22.72 -3.85 0.72
C MET A 84 -23.09 -2.36 0.69
N ASN A 85 -22.63 -1.63 -0.33
CA ASN A 85 -22.92 -0.22 -0.55
C ASN A 85 -24.43 0.04 -0.66
N LEU A 86 -25.10 -0.71 -1.55
CA LEU A 86 -26.54 -0.60 -1.76
C LEU A 86 -27.35 -0.91 -0.50
N LEU A 87 -26.85 -1.80 0.38
CA LEU A 87 -27.48 -2.18 1.64
C LEU A 87 -27.23 -1.16 2.76
N ARG A 88 -25.96 -0.76 3.00
CA ARG A 88 -25.61 0.21 4.05
C ARG A 88 -26.17 1.60 3.79
N GLY A 89 -26.54 1.92 2.56
CA GLY A 89 -27.30 3.13 2.22
C GLY A 89 -28.80 3.08 2.56
N MET A 90 -29.41 1.91 2.81
CA MET A 90 -30.89 1.80 2.78
C MET A 90 -31.62 2.54 3.91
N TYR A 91 -30.96 2.78 5.05
CA TYR A 91 -31.50 3.59 6.16
C TYR A 91 -31.85 5.03 5.73
N THR A 92 -31.18 5.56 4.71
CA THR A 92 -31.43 6.92 4.17
C THR A 92 -32.86 7.08 3.65
N GLY A 93 -33.47 6.01 3.12
CA GLY A 93 -34.74 6.07 2.42
C GLY A 93 -34.71 6.84 1.10
N TYR A 94 -33.56 6.98 0.43
CA TYR A 94 -33.45 7.70 -0.85
C TYR A 94 -34.01 6.89 -2.04
N ASP A 95 -34.31 7.56 -3.16
CA ASP A 95 -35.06 6.98 -4.29
C ASP A 95 -34.43 5.73 -4.94
N TYR A 96 -33.11 5.54 -4.87
CA TYR A 96 -32.46 4.36 -5.46
C TYR A 96 -33.03 3.02 -4.94
N ILE A 97 -33.63 3.02 -3.74
CA ILE A 97 -34.32 1.86 -3.17
C ILE A 97 -35.54 1.45 -4.02
N ASN A 98 -36.26 2.41 -4.61
CA ASN A 98 -37.39 2.14 -5.49
C ASN A 98 -36.94 1.38 -6.76
N THR A 99 -35.77 1.71 -7.31
CA THR A 99 -35.18 0.98 -8.44
C THR A 99 -34.85 -0.48 -8.13
N LEU A 100 -34.50 -0.83 -6.89
CA LEU A 100 -34.19 -2.23 -6.51
C LEU A 100 -35.41 -3.16 -6.65
N ASP A 101 -36.63 -2.62 -6.54
CA ASP A 101 -37.89 -3.35 -6.78
C ASP A 101 -38.31 -3.40 -8.25
N THR A 102 -37.63 -2.67 -9.15
CA THR A 102 -37.81 -2.80 -10.62
C THR A 102 -36.93 -3.89 -11.25
N TYR A 103 -36.10 -4.58 -10.46
CA TYR A 103 -35.16 -5.59 -10.96
C TYR A 103 -35.86 -6.81 -11.58
N GLU A 104 -35.67 -7.02 -12.88
CA GLU A 104 -36.06 -8.25 -13.58
C GLU A 104 -34.84 -9.10 -13.96
N ASN A 105 -34.59 -10.18 -13.22
CA ASN A 105 -33.61 -11.19 -13.65
C ASN A 105 -34.11 -12.01 -14.86
N ASN A 106 -33.23 -12.82 -15.46
CA ASN A 106 -33.53 -13.68 -16.61
C ASN A 106 -34.67 -14.72 -16.39
N SER A 107 -35.21 -14.83 -15.18
CA SER A 107 -36.37 -15.68 -14.83
C SER A 107 -37.63 -14.88 -14.38
N GLY A 108 -37.54 -13.55 -14.29
CA GLY A 108 -38.64 -12.62 -14.05
C GLY A 108 -39.37 -12.79 -12.72
N LYS A 109 -38.66 -13.17 -11.64
CA LYS A 109 -39.29 -13.65 -10.40
C LYS A 109 -38.60 -13.35 -9.07
N GLU A 110 -37.43 -12.71 -9.04
CA GLU A 110 -36.61 -12.63 -7.84
C GLU A 110 -36.14 -11.20 -7.56
N LYS A 111 -36.15 -10.79 -6.28
CA LYS A 111 -35.58 -9.49 -5.86
C LYS A 111 -34.05 -9.51 -5.94
N TYR A 112 -33.46 -8.37 -6.26
CA TYR A 112 -32.02 -8.18 -6.49
C TYR A 112 -31.11 -8.90 -5.46
N PHE A 113 -31.27 -8.59 -4.17
CA PHE A 113 -30.46 -9.20 -3.10
C PHE A 113 -30.74 -10.71 -2.89
N THR A 114 -31.95 -11.18 -3.16
CA THR A 114 -32.30 -12.61 -3.07
C THR A 114 -31.63 -13.44 -4.17
N ASP A 115 -31.53 -12.87 -5.37
CA ASP A 115 -30.87 -13.50 -6.51
C ASP A 115 -29.33 -13.43 -6.39
N TYR A 116 -28.79 -12.32 -5.86
CA TYR A 116 -27.39 -12.23 -5.42
C TYR A 116 -27.05 -13.36 -4.44
N MET A 117 -27.86 -13.56 -3.39
CA MET A 117 -27.60 -14.59 -2.40
C MET A 117 -27.52 -16.00 -3.01
N LYS A 118 -28.40 -16.34 -3.97
CA LYS A 118 -28.32 -17.64 -4.65
C LYS A 118 -27.04 -17.81 -5.47
N ARG A 119 -26.58 -16.73 -6.12
CA ARG A 119 -25.27 -16.75 -6.82
C ARG A 119 -24.11 -16.95 -5.85
N ILE A 120 -24.20 -16.40 -4.63
CA ILE A 120 -23.24 -16.66 -3.55
C ILE A 120 -23.34 -18.11 -3.04
N GLU A 121 -24.53 -18.61 -2.73
CA GLU A 121 -24.75 -20.00 -2.28
C GLU A 121 -24.19 -21.02 -3.30
N ASP A 122 -24.55 -20.89 -4.58
CA ASP A 122 -24.00 -21.71 -5.66
C ASP A 122 -22.46 -21.58 -5.77
N TYR A 123 -21.90 -20.37 -5.66
CA TYR A 123 -20.46 -20.16 -5.70
C TYR A 123 -19.73 -20.83 -4.53
N VAL A 124 -20.25 -20.72 -3.31
CA VAL A 124 -19.68 -21.33 -2.09
C VAL A 124 -19.74 -22.86 -2.18
N VAL A 125 -20.85 -23.42 -2.68
CA VAL A 125 -21.00 -24.86 -2.94
C VAL A 125 -20.02 -25.34 -4.03
N ILE A 126 -19.89 -24.61 -5.15
CA ILE A 126 -18.93 -24.91 -6.22
C ILE A 126 -17.48 -24.85 -5.71
N LYS A 127 -17.17 -23.91 -4.80
CA LYS A 127 -15.87 -23.79 -4.13
C LYS A 127 -15.67 -24.75 -2.96
N GLN A 128 -16.69 -25.51 -2.55
CA GLN A 128 -16.66 -26.38 -1.37
C GLN A 128 -16.20 -25.63 -0.11
N GLY A 129 -16.75 -24.42 0.10
CA GLY A 129 -16.36 -23.50 1.17
C GLY A 129 -14.98 -22.87 1.04
N ASN A 130 -14.18 -23.24 0.03
CA ASN A 130 -12.78 -22.83 -0.13
C ASN A 130 -12.63 -21.75 -1.21
N LEU A 131 -12.93 -20.50 -0.84
CA LEU A 131 -13.04 -19.37 -1.78
C LEU A 131 -11.70 -19.08 -2.48
N ASP A 132 -10.60 -18.99 -1.73
CA ASP A 132 -9.22 -19.03 -2.26
C ASP A 132 -8.23 -19.75 -1.31
N ARG A 133 -7.17 -20.31 -1.89
CA ARG A 133 -6.14 -21.09 -1.17
C ARG A 133 -5.24 -20.26 -0.25
N ASN A 134 -5.01 -18.99 -0.59
CA ASN A 134 -3.99 -18.13 0.00
C ASN A 134 -4.56 -16.80 0.53
N LYS A 135 -5.76 -16.40 0.10
CA LYS A 135 -6.36 -15.13 0.48
C LYS A 135 -7.52 -15.32 1.47
N SER A 136 -7.38 -14.85 2.70
CA SER A 136 -8.51 -14.77 3.64
C SER A 136 -9.50 -13.68 3.27
N THR A 137 -9.03 -12.60 2.62
CA THR A 137 -9.84 -11.45 2.17
C THR A 137 -11.00 -11.80 1.23
N GLU A 138 -11.03 -13.02 0.68
CA GLU A 138 -12.14 -13.50 -0.16
C GLU A 138 -13.34 -13.97 0.68
N TRP A 139 -13.12 -14.36 1.94
CA TRP A 139 -14.18 -14.55 2.93
C TRP A 139 -14.56 -13.21 3.55
N SER A 140 -13.57 -12.44 4.02
CA SER A 140 -13.80 -11.19 4.74
C SER A 140 -14.68 -10.20 3.97
N ARG A 141 -14.38 -9.95 2.68
CA ARG A 141 -15.14 -8.99 1.86
C ARG A 141 -16.56 -9.51 1.57
N LEU A 142 -16.74 -10.83 1.47
CA LEU A 142 -18.05 -11.45 1.30
C LEU A 142 -18.90 -11.35 2.58
N ILE A 143 -18.29 -11.55 3.77
CA ILE A 143 -18.95 -11.41 5.07
C ILE A 143 -19.61 -10.04 5.22
N LEU A 144 -18.99 -8.94 4.76
CA LEU A 144 -19.60 -7.59 4.82
C LEU A 144 -21.00 -7.56 4.18
N SER A 145 -21.14 -8.17 3.00
CA SER A 145 -22.43 -8.27 2.32
C SER A 145 -23.40 -9.23 3.01
N LEU A 146 -22.91 -10.32 3.62
CA LEU A 146 -23.74 -11.28 4.36
C LEU A 146 -24.30 -10.69 5.66
N SER A 147 -23.49 -9.92 6.40
CA SER A 147 -23.91 -9.23 7.63
C SER A 147 -24.96 -8.16 7.36
N ALA A 148 -24.77 -7.34 6.33
CA ALA A 148 -25.76 -6.35 5.87
C ALA A 148 -27.06 -7.00 5.34
N LEU A 149 -27.05 -8.30 5.04
CA LEU A 149 -28.22 -9.10 4.65
C LEU A 149 -28.87 -9.87 5.82
N ASP A 150 -28.36 -9.76 7.06
CA ASP A 150 -28.78 -10.57 8.23
C ASP A 150 -28.66 -12.08 7.96
N TYR A 151 -27.64 -12.48 7.18
CA TYR A 151 -27.37 -13.88 6.80
C TYR A 151 -26.36 -14.53 7.76
N ASP A 152 -26.60 -15.79 8.10
CA ASP A 152 -25.77 -16.55 9.04
C ASP A 152 -24.44 -17.01 8.40
N ILE A 153 -23.34 -16.38 8.80
CA ILE A 153 -22.00 -16.72 8.30
C ILE A 153 -21.42 -18.02 8.90
N SER A 154 -22.10 -18.64 9.88
CA SER A 154 -21.75 -19.96 10.40
C SER A 154 -22.34 -21.12 9.58
N ASP A 155 -23.32 -20.87 8.70
CA ASP A 155 -23.87 -21.86 7.77
C ASP A 155 -24.10 -21.29 6.36
N VAL A 156 -23.01 -20.89 5.68
CA VAL A 156 -23.08 -20.47 4.27
C VAL A 156 -23.14 -21.70 3.37
N SER A 157 -24.35 -22.24 3.18
CA SER A 157 -24.62 -23.45 2.38
C SER A 157 -23.88 -24.72 2.86
N GLY A 158 -23.81 -24.94 4.17
CA GLY A 158 -23.11 -26.05 4.80
C GLY A 158 -21.64 -25.79 5.12
N PHE A 159 -21.19 -24.52 5.05
CA PHE A 159 -19.81 -24.12 5.29
C PHE A 159 -19.74 -22.95 6.30
N ASP A 160 -19.10 -23.21 7.42
CA ASP A 160 -18.87 -22.23 8.49
C ASP A 160 -17.67 -21.33 8.15
N PHE A 161 -17.91 -20.02 8.01
CA PHE A 161 -16.84 -19.06 7.71
C PHE A 161 -16.07 -18.64 8.96
N ILE A 162 -16.69 -18.70 10.14
CA ILE A 162 -16.05 -18.39 11.43
C ILE A 162 -15.02 -19.46 11.77
N ASP A 163 -15.35 -20.76 11.67
CA ASP A 163 -14.37 -21.86 11.80
C ASP A 163 -13.23 -21.68 10.80
N ARG A 164 -13.57 -21.35 9.54
CA ARG A 164 -12.59 -21.22 8.47
C ARG A 164 -11.54 -20.13 8.75
N LEU A 165 -11.94 -18.99 9.30
CA LEU A 165 -11.04 -17.89 9.69
C LEU A 165 -10.35 -18.16 11.04
N SER A 166 -11.04 -18.79 12.01
CA SER A 166 -10.46 -19.23 13.30
C SER A 166 -9.34 -20.27 13.15
N SER A 167 -9.38 -21.07 12.08
CA SER A 167 -8.53 -22.26 11.92
C SER A 167 -7.01 -22.00 11.85
N SER A 168 -6.54 -20.86 11.34
CA SER A 168 -5.10 -20.62 11.12
C SER A 168 -4.75 -19.13 10.94
N HIS A 169 -4.08 -18.52 11.92
CA HIS A 169 -3.49 -17.19 11.83
C HIS A 169 -2.45 -17.10 10.68
N ARG A 170 -1.69 -18.19 10.45
CA ARG A 170 -0.81 -18.34 9.26
C ARG A 170 -1.56 -18.60 7.94
N PHE A 171 -2.89 -18.65 7.95
CA PHE A 171 -3.69 -18.46 6.74
C PHE A 171 -4.05 -16.99 6.56
N SER A 172 -4.56 -16.34 7.61
CA SER A 172 -4.93 -14.93 7.64
C SER A 172 -3.83 -14.03 7.08
N HIS A 173 -2.63 -14.08 7.66
CA HIS A 173 -1.54 -13.18 7.29
C HIS A 173 -0.76 -13.57 6.01
N ARG A 174 -1.29 -14.44 5.14
CA ARG A 174 -0.61 -14.85 3.89
C ARG A 174 -0.50 -13.73 2.86
N GLN A 175 -1.40 -12.75 2.91
CA GLN A 175 -1.35 -11.53 2.09
C GLN A 175 -0.54 -10.40 2.76
N GLY A 176 0.18 -10.69 3.84
CA GLY A 176 0.72 -9.65 4.73
C GLY A 176 -0.40 -9.02 5.56
N ILE A 177 -0.22 -7.74 5.91
CA ILE A 177 -1.08 -7.00 6.85
C ILE A 177 -2.56 -6.89 6.40
N ASN A 178 -2.81 -6.91 5.09
CA ASN A 178 -4.14 -6.78 4.51
C ASN A 178 -5.11 -7.91 4.91
N GLY A 179 -4.62 -9.13 5.19
CA GLY A 179 -5.47 -10.23 5.65
C GLY A 179 -6.08 -9.98 7.04
N PRO A 180 -5.24 -9.81 8.09
CA PRO A 180 -5.65 -9.41 9.43
C PRO A 180 -6.56 -8.18 9.46
N ILE A 181 -6.25 -7.13 8.69
CA ILE A 181 -7.09 -5.92 8.57
C ILE A 181 -8.51 -6.28 8.13
N TRP A 182 -8.68 -6.93 6.98
CA TRP A 182 -10.01 -7.30 6.47
C TRP A 182 -10.73 -8.29 7.38
N GLU A 183 -10.02 -9.23 8.03
CA GLU A 183 -10.64 -10.19 8.96
C GLU A 183 -11.15 -9.54 10.24
N ILE A 184 -10.47 -8.54 10.80
CA ILE A 184 -11.00 -7.78 11.94
C ILE A 184 -12.24 -6.99 11.51
N ILE A 185 -12.18 -6.23 10.40
CA ILE A 185 -13.32 -5.45 9.88
C ILE A 185 -14.53 -6.37 9.64
N ALA A 186 -14.32 -7.51 8.97
CA ALA A 186 -15.39 -8.45 8.66
C ALA A 186 -15.97 -9.17 9.88
N MET A 187 -15.18 -9.41 10.93
CA MET A 187 -15.70 -10.04 12.15
C MET A 187 -16.40 -9.01 13.07
N ASN A 188 -16.02 -7.73 13.00
CA ASN A 188 -16.70 -6.66 13.71
C ASN A 188 -18.12 -6.37 13.19
N THR A 189 -18.44 -6.59 11.90
CA THR A 189 -19.75 -6.22 11.30
C THR A 189 -20.96 -6.74 12.04
N GLY A 190 -20.97 -8.03 12.41
CA GLY A 190 -22.02 -8.64 13.23
C GLY A 190 -21.64 -8.82 14.69
N ARG A 191 -20.51 -8.24 15.13
CA ARG A 191 -19.83 -8.48 16.42
C ARG A 191 -19.60 -9.99 16.66
N TYR A 192 -19.04 -10.66 15.66
CA TYR A 192 -18.78 -12.10 15.66
C TYR A 192 -17.53 -12.46 16.50
N GLU A 193 -17.52 -13.67 17.08
CA GLU A 193 -16.38 -14.19 17.86
C GLU A 193 -15.60 -15.26 17.07
N PHE A 194 -14.27 -15.27 17.21
CA PHE A 194 -13.45 -16.39 16.73
C PHE A 194 -13.60 -17.62 17.64
N TYR A 195 -13.72 -18.81 17.05
CA TYR A 195 -13.92 -20.03 17.83
C TYR A 195 -12.65 -20.43 18.61
N PRO A 196 -12.77 -20.75 19.92
CA PRO A 196 -11.63 -21.13 20.74
C PRO A 196 -11.06 -22.48 20.31
N SER A 197 -9.76 -22.51 20.02
CA SER A 197 -9.06 -23.70 19.52
C SER A 197 -7.72 -23.91 20.25
N PRO A 198 -7.38 -25.16 20.64
CA PRO A 198 -6.11 -25.47 21.33
C PRO A 198 -4.90 -25.51 20.38
N SER A 199 -5.04 -25.04 19.14
CA SER A 199 -3.94 -24.91 18.18
C SER A 199 -3.15 -23.63 18.47
N GLU A 200 -1.83 -23.71 18.57
CA GLU A 200 -0.96 -22.52 18.63
C GLU A 200 -1.16 -21.59 17.41
N ASP A 201 -1.55 -22.17 16.26
CA ASP A 201 -1.86 -21.46 15.02
C ASP A 201 -3.30 -20.94 14.96
N ALA A 202 -4.16 -21.17 15.96
CA ALA A 202 -5.52 -20.63 15.95
C ALA A 202 -5.51 -19.10 15.81
N ASN A 203 -6.41 -18.55 14.99
CA ASN A 203 -6.54 -17.11 14.82
C ASN A 203 -7.39 -16.49 15.94
N THR A 204 -7.06 -15.28 16.36
CA THR A 204 -7.80 -14.48 17.35
C THR A 204 -7.69 -13.00 16.98
N TYR A 205 -8.59 -12.17 17.51
CA TYR A 205 -8.48 -10.71 17.38
C TYR A 205 -7.11 -10.21 17.85
N GLY A 206 -6.65 -10.61 19.04
CA GLY A 206 -5.37 -10.20 19.61
C GLY A 206 -4.19 -10.45 18.67
N LYS A 207 -4.02 -11.68 18.17
CA LYS A 207 -2.94 -12.01 17.23
C LYS A 207 -2.99 -11.20 15.94
N MET A 208 -4.18 -10.82 15.46
CA MET A 208 -4.32 -9.98 14.27
C MET A 208 -3.99 -8.51 14.55
N ILE A 209 -4.39 -8.01 15.72
CA ILE A 209 -4.04 -6.66 16.21
C ILE A 209 -2.53 -6.57 16.40
N ASP A 210 -1.92 -7.47 17.17
CA ASP A 210 -0.47 -7.55 17.36
C ASP A 210 0.27 -7.63 16.01
N TYR A 211 -0.23 -8.41 15.04
CA TYR A 211 0.34 -8.48 13.69
C TYR A 211 0.27 -7.15 12.91
N ILE A 212 -0.74 -6.32 13.15
CA ILE A 212 -0.82 -4.96 12.58
C ILE A 212 0.19 -4.04 13.28
N LEU A 213 0.20 -4.04 14.62
CA LEU A 213 1.08 -3.20 15.44
C LEU A 213 2.58 -3.49 15.19
N ASP A 214 2.97 -4.77 15.06
CA ASP A 214 4.31 -5.26 14.64
C ASP A 214 4.82 -4.65 13.30
N ARG A 215 3.94 -3.99 12.53
CA ARG A 215 4.20 -3.47 11.18
C ARG A 215 4.05 -1.96 11.07
N GLU A 216 3.89 -1.26 12.18
CA GLU A 216 3.95 0.20 12.21
C GLU A 216 5.30 0.68 11.66
N ILE A 217 5.26 1.70 10.79
CA ILE A 217 6.44 2.15 10.04
C ILE A 217 7.26 3.13 10.89
N LYS A 218 8.54 2.80 11.07
CA LYS A 218 9.53 3.74 11.62
C LYS A 218 10.05 4.66 10.52
N GLN A 219 9.83 5.96 10.70
CA GLN A 219 10.20 7.00 9.75
C GLN A 219 11.71 7.32 9.78
N ASN A 220 12.17 8.11 8.81
CA ASN A 220 13.59 8.47 8.65
C ASN A 220 14.16 9.31 9.81
N ASP A 221 13.31 10.03 10.54
CA ASP A 221 13.67 10.79 11.75
C ASP A 221 13.65 9.92 13.03
N GLY A 222 13.17 8.68 12.93
CA GLY A 222 13.03 7.74 14.02
C GLY A 222 11.65 7.71 14.69
N THR A 223 10.71 8.57 14.29
CA THR A 223 9.31 8.48 14.74
C THR A 223 8.65 7.18 14.26
N LEU A 224 7.56 6.78 14.90
CA LEU A 224 6.67 5.71 14.44
C LEU A 224 5.39 6.34 13.87
N GLY A 225 4.74 5.66 12.94
CA GLY A 225 3.38 6.00 12.50
C GLY A 225 3.01 5.38 11.16
N GLY A 226 1.78 4.86 11.10
CA GLY A 226 1.16 4.36 9.87
C GLY A 226 1.71 3.03 9.35
N TRP A 227 1.07 2.55 8.28
CA TRP A 227 1.27 1.20 7.74
C TRP A 227 1.33 1.23 6.21
N ALA A 228 1.81 0.13 5.62
CA ALA A 228 1.82 -0.08 4.17
C ALA A 228 1.81 -1.57 3.82
N LEU A 229 1.33 -1.90 2.61
CA LEU A 229 1.17 -3.28 2.16
C LEU A 229 2.49 -4.08 2.07
N ALA A 230 3.63 -3.39 1.91
CA ALA A 230 4.91 -4.00 1.59
C ALA A 230 6.05 -3.54 2.54
N SER A 231 6.35 -4.35 3.56
CA SER A 231 7.40 -4.09 4.56
C SER A 231 8.85 -4.32 4.07
N PHE A 232 9.14 -4.16 2.77
CA PHE A 232 10.47 -4.45 2.19
C PHE A 232 11.23 -3.18 1.80
N GLY A 233 12.36 -2.93 2.45
CA GLY A 233 13.24 -1.80 2.17
C GLY A 233 13.11 -0.73 3.24
N ASN A 234 12.87 0.52 2.82
CA ASN A 234 12.50 1.63 3.70
C ASN A 234 11.05 2.02 3.35
N PRO A 235 10.05 1.31 3.91
CA PRO A 235 8.65 1.59 3.58
C PRO A 235 8.26 3.00 4.06
N GLN A 236 7.24 3.57 3.44
CA GLN A 236 6.65 4.83 3.85
C GLN A 236 5.15 4.60 4.12
N PRO A 237 4.52 5.38 5.02
CA PRO A 237 3.09 5.34 5.25
C PRO A 237 2.31 5.47 3.96
N ASP A 238 1.31 4.61 3.82
CA ASP A 238 0.42 4.52 2.68
C ASP A 238 -0.99 4.86 3.18
N PRO A 239 -1.71 5.84 2.59
CA PRO A 239 -2.99 6.29 3.11
C PRO A 239 -4.05 5.18 3.05
N ASP A 240 -4.01 4.33 2.02
CA ASP A 240 -4.94 3.21 1.86
C ASP A 240 -4.81 2.24 3.04
N ILE A 241 -3.61 1.68 3.24
CA ILE A 241 -3.38 0.67 4.29
C ILE A 241 -3.35 1.29 5.69
N THR A 242 -2.99 2.56 5.84
CA THR A 242 -3.07 3.25 7.14
C THR A 242 -4.53 3.50 7.53
N GLY A 243 -5.36 4.00 6.60
CA GLY A 243 -6.80 4.16 6.82
C GLY A 243 -7.46 2.82 7.14
N MET A 244 -7.25 1.79 6.32
CA MET A 244 -7.81 0.45 6.57
C MET A 244 -7.32 -0.19 7.87
N ALA A 245 -6.07 0.04 8.29
CA ALA A 245 -5.59 -0.40 9.60
C ALA A 245 -6.34 0.29 10.74
N LEU A 246 -6.54 1.62 10.66
CA LEU A 246 -7.34 2.35 11.63
C LEU A 246 -8.80 1.87 11.67
N GLN A 247 -9.45 1.63 10.53
CA GLN A 247 -10.81 1.06 10.46
C GLN A 247 -10.92 -0.29 11.19
N ALA A 248 -9.91 -1.16 11.05
CA ALA A 248 -9.85 -2.43 11.77
C ALA A 248 -9.68 -2.24 13.30
N LEU A 249 -8.84 -1.29 13.70
CA LEU A 249 -8.48 -1.05 15.10
C LEU A 249 -9.50 -0.17 15.86
N ALA A 250 -10.30 0.62 15.15
CA ALA A 250 -11.16 1.67 15.73
C ALA A 250 -12.11 1.15 16.81
N SER A 251 -12.71 -0.03 16.60
CA SER A 251 -13.68 -0.61 17.53
C SER A 251 -13.10 -1.07 18.88
N TYR A 252 -11.80 -0.89 19.11
CA TYR A 252 -11.10 -1.13 20.39
C TYR A 252 -10.41 0.14 20.95
N TYR A 253 -10.29 1.20 20.15
CA TYR A 253 -9.71 2.48 20.56
C TYR A 253 -10.56 3.14 21.65
N GLY A 254 -9.94 3.72 22.67
CA GLY A 254 -10.64 4.24 23.86
C GLY A 254 -11.38 3.20 24.71
N ASN A 255 -11.38 1.90 24.34
CA ASN A 255 -12.16 0.87 25.00
C ASN A 255 -11.27 -0.27 25.53
N LYS A 256 -10.65 -0.01 26.68
CA LYS A 256 -9.71 -0.94 27.34
C LYS A 256 -10.31 -2.32 27.62
N GLU A 257 -11.55 -2.40 28.09
CA GLU A 257 -12.19 -3.69 28.39
C GLU A 257 -12.34 -4.54 27.11
N LYS A 258 -12.85 -3.95 26.03
CA LYS A 258 -13.02 -4.64 24.75
C LYS A 258 -11.68 -4.98 24.10
N TYR A 259 -10.64 -4.15 24.29
CA TYR A 259 -9.28 -4.47 23.85
C TYR A 259 -8.70 -5.67 24.63
N GLU A 260 -8.77 -5.68 25.96
CA GLU A 260 -8.26 -6.78 26.79
C GLU A 260 -8.96 -8.11 26.46
N GLN A 261 -10.25 -8.08 26.12
CA GLN A 261 -11.02 -9.24 25.64
C GLN A 261 -10.48 -9.85 24.32
N THR A 262 -9.71 -9.10 23.51
CA THR A 262 -9.12 -9.64 22.26
C THR A 262 -8.00 -10.65 22.51
N GLY A 263 -7.36 -10.60 23.69
CA GLY A 263 -6.18 -11.39 24.02
C GLY A 263 -4.92 -10.99 23.25
N ALA A 264 -4.74 -9.69 22.94
CA ALA A 264 -3.50 -9.14 22.40
C ALA A 264 -2.35 -9.22 23.43
N GLU A 265 -1.11 -9.37 22.97
CA GLU A 265 0.10 -9.32 23.80
C GLU A 265 0.64 -7.88 23.97
N THR A 266 0.29 -6.96 23.06
CA THR A 266 0.65 -5.54 23.16
C THR A 266 -0.16 -4.83 24.25
N PRO A 267 0.46 -3.98 25.12
CA PRO A 267 -0.27 -3.15 26.08
C PRO A 267 -1.32 -2.25 25.42
N PHE A 268 -2.43 -2.00 26.12
CA PHE A 268 -3.52 -1.13 25.62
C PHE A 268 -3.02 0.28 25.30
N GLU A 269 -2.17 0.82 26.16
CA GLU A 269 -1.60 2.16 26.04
C GLU A 269 -0.67 2.28 24.82
N ASP A 270 0.10 1.23 24.50
CA ASP A 270 0.95 1.16 23.30
C ASP A 270 0.11 1.02 22.02
N PHE A 271 -1.00 0.29 22.10
CA PHE A 271 -1.99 0.15 21.01
C PHE A 271 -2.67 1.49 20.70
N GLU A 272 -3.20 2.20 21.71
CA GLU A 272 -3.77 3.54 21.52
C GLU A 272 -2.74 4.50 20.92
N ALA A 273 -1.50 4.44 21.41
CA ALA A 273 -0.42 5.27 20.89
C ALA A 273 -0.14 4.98 19.40
N ALA A 274 -0.29 3.74 18.94
CA ALA A 274 -0.14 3.38 17.53
C ALA A 274 -1.34 3.85 16.67
N VAL A 275 -2.57 3.75 17.19
CA VAL A 275 -3.77 4.31 16.55
C VAL A 275 -3.61 5.83 16.37
N GLU A 276 -3.23 6.54 17.43
CA GLU A 276 -2.99 7.99 17.38
C GLU A 276 -1.84 8.36 16.42
N ARG A 277 -0.72 7.61 16.40
CA ARG A 277 0.35 7.84 15.40
C ARG A 277 -0.12 7.58 13.97
N GLY A 278 -1.08 6.68 13.77
CA GLY A 278 -1.79 6.50 12.51
C GLY A 278 -2.63 7.71 12.10
N ILE A 279 -3.39 8.31 13.02
CA ILE A 279 -4.18 9.53 12.76
C ILE A 279 -3.23 10.70 12.44
N TYR A 280 -2.19 10.90 13.26
CA TYR A 280 -1.21 11.97 13.08
C TYR A 280 -0.47 11.87 11.73
N ILE A 281 -0.03 10.67 11.32
CA ILE A 281 0.69 10.53 10.06
C ILE A 281 -0.22 10.74 8.85
N LEU A 282 -1.52 10.46 8.96
CA LEU A 282 -2.49 10.82 7.91
C LEU A 282 -2.60 12.33 7.75
N SER A 283 -2.72 13.12 8.83
CA SER A 283 -2.76 14.58 8.70
C SER A 283 -1.45 15.14 8.10
N VAL A 284 -0.30 14.52 8.37
CA VAL A 284 1.01 14.87 7.79
C VAL A 284 1.16 14.51 6.30
N ILE A 285 0.44 13.51 5.77
CA ILE A 285 0.52 13.10 4.34
C ILE A 285 -0.68 13.52 3.49
N GLN A 286 -1.63 14.27 4.06
CA GLN A 286 -2.74 14.88 3.32
C GLN A 286 -2.19 15.83 2.23
N ALA A 287 -2.87 15.91 1.09
CA ALA A 287 -2.54 16.87 0.04
C ALA A 287 -3.06 18.27 0.41
N GLU A 288 -2.41 19.30 -0.12
CA GLU A 288 -2.75 20.73 0.09
C GLU A 288 -4.21 21.09 -0.27
N ASN A 289 -4.92 20.25 -1.03
CA ASN A 289 -6.33 20.41 -1.37
C ASN A 289 -7.31 19.58 -0.50
N GLY A 290 -6.82 18.89 0.54
CA GLY A 290 -7.63 18.08 1.46
C GLY A 290 -7.71 16.58 1.11
N ALA A 291 -7.47 16.16 -0.14
CA ALA A 291 -7.51 14.75 -0.55
C ALA A 291 -6.18 13.99 -0.30
N PHE A 292 -6.15 12.68 -0.59
CA PHE A 292 -5.01 11.80 -0.33
C PHE A 292 -4.34 11.24 -1.59
N LYS A 293 -3.03 10.94 -1.47
CA LYS A 293 -2.16 10.55 -2.60
C LYS A 293 -1.61 9.14 -2.44
N ALA A 294 -1.93 8.26 -3.40
CA ALA A 294 -1.28 6.96 -3.57
C ALA A 294 -0.72 6.82 -5.00
N PHE A 295 0.33 6.00 -5.16
CA PHE A 295 1.04 5.76 -6.43
C PHE A 295 1.53 6.99 -7.23
N GLY A 296 1.45 8.19 -6.64
CA GLY A 296 1.91 9.45 -7.22
C GLY A 296 0.82 10.46 -7.61
N ASN A 297 -0.48 10.09 -7.56
CA ASN A 297 -1.60 10.98 -7.88
C ASN A 297 -2.54 11.13 -6.67
N VAL A 298 -3.28 12.25 -6.63
CA VAL A 298 -4.47 12.39 -5.76
C VAL A 298 -5.56 11.50 -6.35
N ASN A 299 -6.26 10.71 -5.53
CA ASN A 299 -7.32 9.82 -6.00
C ASN A 299 -8.48 9.69 -5.00
N ALA A 300 -9.64 9.25 -5.49
CA ALA A 300 -10.85 9.09 -4.69
C ALA A 300 -10.68 8.00 -3.62
N GLU A 301 -10.16 6.82 -4.01
CA GLU A 301 -10.03 5.64 -3.15
C GLU A 301 -9.19 5.92 -1.89
N SER A 302 -8.00 6.50 -2.01
CA SER A 302 -7.16 6.88 -0.86
C SER A 302 -7.82 7.91 0.05
N THR A 303 -8.64 8.80 -0.51
CA THR A 303 -9.35 9.84 0.26
C THR A 303 -10.48 9.21 1.07
N VAL A 304 -11.20 8.25 0.48
CA VAL A 304 -12.20 7.42 1.16
C VAL A 304 -11.61 6.64 2.32
N GLN A 305 -10.44 6.00 2.16
CA GLN A 305 -9.87 5.19 3.24
C GLN A 305 -9.61 5.99 4.52
N VAL A 306 -9.30 7.29 4.39
CA VAL A 306 -9.14 8.21 5.52
C VAL A 306 -10.49 8.67 6.07
N ILE A 307 -11.45 9.05 5.21
CA ILE A 307 -12.82 9.43 5.64
C ILE A 307 -13.44 8.32 6.50
N VAL A 308 -13.41 7.08 6.01
CA VAL A 308 -13.97 5.93 6.75
C VAL A 308 -13.17 5.68 8.04
N ALA A 309 -11.84 5.77 8.02
CA ALA A 309 -11.02 5.62 9.22
C ALA A 309 -11.38 6.62 10.33
N LEU A 310 -11.55 7.90 10.00
CA LEU A 310 -11.93 8.92 10.97
C LEU A 310 -13.36 8.68 11.49
N THR A 311 -14.34 8.41 10.61
CA THR A 311 -15.72 8.15 11.05
C THR A 311 -15.89 6.88 11.89
N GLU A 312 -15.14 5.80 11.61
CA GLU A 312 -15.10 4.60 12.46
C GLU A 312 -14.47 4.87 13.84
N LEU A 313 -13.52 5.82 13.92
CA LEU A 313 -12.91 6.30 15.18
C LEU A 313 -13.78 7.33 15.92
N GLY A 314 -14.94 7.71 15.40
CA GLY A 314 -15.80 8.76 15.97
C GLY A 314 -15.28 10.19 15.76
N ILE A 315 -14.40 10.39 14.77
CA ILE A 315 -13.80 11.68 14.43
C ILE A 315 -14.46 12.22 13.15
N ASP A 316 -14.87 13.49 13.18
CA ASP A 316 -15.40 14.20 12.01
C ASP A 316 -14.28 14.45 10.97
N PRO A 317 -14.42 13.99 9.70
CA PRO A 317 -13.53 14.33 8.59
C PRO A 317 -13.36 15.84 8.29
N LEU A 318 -14.23 16.71 8.83
CA LEU A 318 -14.14 18.17 8.71
C LEU A 318 -13.46 18.86 9.91
N LEU A 319 -13.02 18.14 10.95
CA LEU A 319 -12.31 18.74 12.07
C LEU A 319 -10.92 19.25 11.67
N ASN A 320 -10.75 20.57 11.73
CA ASN A 320 -9.47 21.27 11.52
C ASN A 320 -8.30 20.69 12.33
N ASN A 321 -8.58 20.23 13.56
CA ASN A 321 -7.60 19.72 14.52
C ASN A 321 -8.21 18.59 15.35
N VAL A 322 -7.42 17.54 15.59
CA VAL A 322 -7.73 16.46 16.54
C VAL A 322 -6.59 16.39 17.55
N TYR A 323 -6.89 16.49 18.84
CA TYR A 323 -5.89 16.27 19.89
C TYR A 323 -5.73 14.77 20.19
N LEU A 324 -4.49 14.32 20.26
CA LEU A 324 -4.08 12.92 20.39
C LEU A 324 -3.34 12.77 21.73
N SER A 325 -4.11 12.37 22.73
CA SER A 325 -3.78 12.42 24.15
C SER A 325 -2.75 11.39 24.63
N ARG A 326 -2.62 10.26 23.93
CA ARG A 326 -1.67 9.19 24.25
C ARG A 326 -0.28 9.49 23.70
N ILE A 327 -0.16 10.37 22.69
CA ILE A 327 1.11 10.73 22.04
C ILE A 327 1.51 12.21 22.15
N ASP A 328 0.70 13.03 22.84
CA ASP A 328 0.86 14.48 23.01
C ASP A 328 1.07 15.21 21.66
N LYS A 329 0.03 15.18 20.80
CA LYS A 329 0.04 15.89 19.51
C LYS A 329 -1.32 16.38 19.07
N THR A 330 -1.32 17.50 18.36
CA THR A 330 -2.44 17.87 17.48
C THR A 330 -2.20 17.32 16.07
N ALA A 331 -3.12 16.50 15.58
CA ALA A 331 -3.23 16.21 14.15
C ALA A 331 -4.05 17.33 13.49
N SER A 332 -3.36 18.26 12.83
CA SER A 332 -3.99 19.32 12.05
C SER A 332 -4.24 18.84 10.63
N PHE A 333 -5.52 18.80 10.22
CA PHE A 333 -5.90 18.59 8.83
C PHE A 333 -5.93 19.93 8.08
N VAL A 334 -5.91 19.88 6.75
CA VAL A 334 -5.87 21.07 5.89
C VAL A 334 -7.09 21.97 6.11
N THR A 335 -6.86 23.29 6.06
CA THR A 335 -7.88 24.34 6.21
C THR A 335 -7.68 25.51 5.25
N GLU A 336 -6.43 25.87 4.91
CA GLU A 336 -6.12 26.91 3.91
C GLU A 336 -6.50 26.51 2.47
N GLY A 337 -6.44 25.21 2.16
CA GLY A 337 -6.82 24.62 0.87
C GLY A 337 -5.93 24.98 -0.32
N ALA A 338 -6.19 24.33 -1.45
CA ALA A 338 -5.46 24.54 -2.69
C ALA A 338 -6.33 24.28 -3.93
N VAL A 339 -5.91 24.87 -5.06
CA VAL A 339 -6.50 24.59 -6.37
C VAL A 339 -5.89 23.32 -6.94
N GLN A 340 -6.69 22.26 -7.03
CA GLN A 340 -6.37 21.01 -7.73
C GLN A 340 -7.24 20.94 -9.00
N ASP A 341 -6.59 20.81 -10.16
CA ASP A 341 -7.24 20.58 -11.47
C ASP A 341 -8.34 21.57 -11.89
N GLY A 342 -8.29 22.79 -11.33
CA GLY A 342 -9.18 23.91 -11.63
C GLY A 342 -10.10 24.30 -10.48
N VAL A 343 -10.30 23.39 -9.51
CA VAL A 343 -11.23 23.55 -8.39
C VAL A 343 -10.45 23.79 -7.09
N TRP A 344 -10.89 24.74 -6.27
CA TRP A 344 -10.32 24.95 -4.93
C TRP A 344 -11.06 24.09 -3.91
N THR A 345 -10.32 23.33 -3.11
CA THR A 345 -10.85 22.54 -1.99
C THR A 345 -9.92 22.65 -0.79
N ASN A 346 -10.48 22.63 0.42
CA ASN A 346 -9.72 22.72 1.67
C ASN A 346 -9.94 21.57 2.65
N ASN A 347 -10.94 20.71 2.42
CA ASN A 347 -11.28 19.58 3.27
C ASN A 347 -11.44 18.30 2.44
N MET A 348 -11.43 17.13 3.09
CA MET A 348 -11.42 15.85 2.38
C MET A 348 -12.77 15.44 1.76
N ILE A 349 -13.90 16.02 2.20
CA ILE A 349 -15.23 15.75 1.66
C ILE A 349 -15.41 16.46 0.31
N ASP A 350 -15.18 17.77 0.25
CA ASP A 350 -15.22 18.52 -1.01
C ASP A 350 -14.17 17.99 -2.00
N ALA A 351 -12.98 17.66 -1.51
CA ALA A 351 -11.94 17.07 -2.34
C ALA A 351 -12.34 15.70 -2.92
N LEU A 352 -13.12 14.88 -2.19
CA LEU A 352 -13.73 13.66 -2.72
C LEU A 352 -14.79 13.98 -3.79
N LEU A 353 -15.62 15.00 -3.57
CA LEU A 353 -16.63 15.43 -4.55
C LEU A 353 -16.01 15.92 -5.87
N THR A 354 -14.76 16.38 -5.90
CA THR A 354 -14.07 16.72 -7.18
C THR A 354 -13.92 15.55 -8.14
N PHE A 355 -13.94 14.32 -7.62
CA PHE A 355 -13.92 13.10 -8.41
C PHE A 355 -15.29 12.73 -8.98
N TRP A 356 -16.37 13.48 -8.73
CA TRP A 356 -17.69 13.23 -9.32
C TRP A 356 -17.72 13.32 -10.86
N ALA A 357 -18.56 12.50 -11.49
CA ALA A 357 -18.90 12.56 -12.91
C ALA A 357 -20.30 11.95 -13.20
N ASP A 358 -21.08 12.62 -14.04
CA ASP A 358 -22.20 12.01 -14.77
C ASP A 358 -21.70 10.80 -15.60
N GLY A 359 -22.45 9.68 -15.65
CA GLY A 359 -21.84 8.45 -16.19
C GLY A 359 -22.64 7.17 -16.48
N SER A 360 -23.96 7.05 -16.22
CA SER A 360 -24.74 5.90 -16.78
C SER A 360 -25.85 6.31 -17.75
N ARG A 361 -26.52 7.45 -17.52
CA ARG A 361 -27.53 8.03 -18.43
C ARG A 361 -28.67 7.06 -18.83
N SER A 362 -29.14 6.29 -17.85
CA SER A 362 -30.52 5.80 -17.80
C SER A 362 -31.52 6.96 -17.78
N GLU A 363 -31.23 7.93 -16.92
CA GLU A 363 -31.97 9.17 -16.63
C GLU A 363 -30.97 10.29 -16.25
N LEU A 364 -31.47 11.39 -15.68
CA LEU A 364 -30.64 12.54 -15.25
C LEU A 364 -30.23 12.39 -13.78
N GLY A 365 -29.16 13.05 -13.36
CA GLY A 365 -28.69 12.97 -11.96
C GLY A 365 -28.17 11.60 -11.53
N VAL A 366 -27.81 10.69 -12.46
CA VAL A 366 -27.19 9.40 -12.15
C VAL A 366 -25.74 9.34 -12.66
N GLY A 367 -24.81 9.11 -11.75
CA GLY A 367 -23.37 9.22 -12.00
C GLY A 367 -22.55 8.53 -10.91
N GLY A 368 -21.23 8.72 -10.92
CA GLY A 368 -20.32 8.12 -9.97
C GLY A 368 -19.01 8.86 -9.91
N PHE A 369 -17.93 8.18 -9.54
CA PHE A 369 -16.63 8.80 -9.25
C PHE A 369 -15.54 8.33 -10.21
N LYS A 370 -14.73 9.27 -10.69
CA LYS A 370 -13.46 9.10 -11.42
C LYS A 370 -12.40 8.55 -10.45
N HIS A 371 -11.42 7.80 -10.94
CA HIS A 371 -10.29 7.39 -10.10
C HIS A 371 -9.36 8.58 -9.80
N VAL A 372 -9.01 9.33 -10.85
CA VAL A 372 -8.15 10.52 -10.77
C VAL A 372 -8.71 11.62 -11.66
N THR A 373 -8.55 12.89 -11.28
CA THR A 373 -8.81 14.05 -12.14
C THR A 373 -7.63 14.32 -13.07
N THR A 374 -6.39 14.14 -12.59
CA THR A 374 -5.17 14.21 -13.39
C THR A 374 -4.14 13.13 -13.07
N GLY A 375 -3.20 12.93 -14.01
CA GLY A 375 -1.97 12.20 -13.79
C GLY A 375 -1.89 10.89 -14.56
N PHE A 376 -1.45 9.82 -13.88
CA PHE A 376 -1.37 8.48 -14.45
C PHE A 376 -2.44 7.58 -13.84
N ASP A 377 -3.47 7.27 -14.63
CA ASP A 377 -4.72 6.58 -14.26
C ASP A 377 -4.60 5.05 -14.05
N GLY A 378 -3.38 4.51 -14.00
CA GLY A 378 -3.12 3.07 -14.03
C GLY A 378 -3.30 2.40 -15.41
N GLY A 379 -3.85 3.12 -16.38
CA GLY A 379 -4.15 2.66 -17.75
C GLY A 379 -5.58 2.16 -17.93
N GLY A 380 -6.56 3.08 -18.00
CA GLY A 380 -7.97 2.74 -18.25
C GLY A 380 -8.81 3.78 -18.99
N ASP A 381 -8.26 4.96 -19.32
CA ASP A 381 -9.01 6.20 -19.59
C ASP A 381 -9.87 6.64 -18.38
N SER A 382 -9.57 6.10 -17.18
CA SER A 382 -10.38 6.11 -15.95
C SER A 382 -10.35 7.42 -15.15
N GLY A 383 -9.79 8.48 -15.76
CA GLY A 383 -10.00 9.85 -15.31
C GLY A 383 -11.12 10.58 -16.07
N TYR A 384 -11.42 10.21 -17.31
CA TYR A 384 -12.37 10.96 -18.16
C TYR A 384 -13.84 10.58 -17.95
N GLY A 385 -14.14 9.70 -16.99
CA GLY A 385 -15.48 9.22 -16.68
C GLY A 385 -15.48 8.30 -15.46
N VAL A 386 -16.67 7.81 -15.12
CA VAL A 386 -16.90 7.03 -13.91
C VAL A 386 -16.11 5.72 -13.90
N ASN A 387 -15.45 5.43 -12.78
CA ASN A 387 -14.74 4.20 -12.49
C ASN A 387 -15.50 3.41 -11.42
N ALA A 388 -15.79 2.14 -11.67
CA ALA A 388 -16.56 1.29 -10.77
C ALA A 388 -15.93 1.12 -9.37
N MET A 389 -14.59 1.02 -9.27
CA MET A 389 -13.91 0.91 -7.98
C MET A 389 -13.92 2.22 -7.21
N ALA A 390 -13.62 3.34 -7.87
CA ALA A 390 -13.70 4.67 -7.27
C ALA A 390 -15.14 4.99 -6.82
N THR A 391 -16.15 4.58 -7.59
CA THR A 391 -17.56 4.77 -7.25
C THR A 391 -17.98 3.90 -6.08
N ASP A 392 -17.66 2.61 -6.08
CA ASP A 392 -18.00 1.74 -4.96
C ASP A 392 -17.30 2.19 -3.66
N GLN A 393 -16.08 2.73 -3.73
CA GLN A 393 -15.42 3.29 -2.54
C GLN A 393 -16.03 4.64 -2.12
N SER A 394 -16.19 5.58 -3.05
CA SER A 394 -16.75 6.91 -2.75
C SER A 394 -18.17 6.84 -2.20
N LEU A 395 -18.98 5.90 -2.69
CA LEU A 395 -20.33 5.65 -2.17
C LEU A 395 -20.29 5.20 -0.71
N TYR A 396 -19.46 4.22 -0.32
CA TYR A 396 -19.38 3.85 1.10
C TYR A 396 -18.67 4.90 1.97
N GLY A 397 -17.76 5.70 1.41
CA GLY A 397 -17.15 6.84 2.10
C GLY A 397 -18.17 7.94 2.44
N LEU A 398 -19.01 8.32 1.48
CA LEU A 398 -20.11 9.27 1.71
C LEU A 398 -21.19 8.69 2.64
N ILE A 399 -21.51 7.39 2.52
CA ILE A 399 -22.40 6.72 3.49
C ILE A 399 -21.80 6.73 4.90
N ALA A 400 -20.51 6.46 5.08
CA ALA A 400 -19.86 6.50 6.40
C ALA A 400 -19.96 7.89 7.04
N TYR A 401 -19.76 8.95 6.24
CA TYR A 401 -19.88 10.34 6.68
C TYR A 401 -21.34 10.77 6.96
N ASP A 402 -22.31 10.39 6.11
CA ASP A 402 -23.74 10.64 6.33
C ASP A 402 -24.27 9.90 7.57
N ARG A 403 -23.76 8.69 7.85
CA ARG A 403 -24.06 7.93 9.09
C ARG A 403 -23.46 8.60 10.32
N PHE A 404 -22.18 8.97 10.26
CA PHE A 404 -21.48 9.68 11.35
C PHE A 404 -22.20 11.00 11.72
N THR A 405 -22.50 11.85 10.73
CA THR A 405 -23.18 13.14 10.95
C THR A 405 -24.61 13.01 11.49
N LYS A 406 -25.23 11.82 11.38
CA LYS A 406 -26.56 11.51 11.93
C LYS A 406 -26.52 10.73 13.25
N GLY A 407 -25.34 10.37 13.76
CA GLY A 407 -25.19 9.57 14.98
C GLY A 407 -25.64 8.11 14.83
N GLU A 408 -25.69 7.61 13.60
CA GLU A 408 -26.00 6.20 13.29
C GLU A 408 -24.82 5.29 13.66
N ASN A 409 -25.04 3.96 13.73
CA ASN A 409 -23.92 3.01 13.78
C ASN A 409 -22.94 3.26 12.63
N THR A 410 -21.64 3.01 12.83
CA THR A 410 -20.60 3.23 11.81
C THR A 410 -20.81 2.37 10.55
N LEU A 411 -20.02 2.57 9.49
CA LEU A 411 -20.16 1.79 8.25
C LEU A 411 -19.99 0.28 8.54
N TYR A 412 -19.02 -0.06 9.38
CA TYR A 412 -18.66 -1.43 9.74
C TYR A 412 -19.21 -1.94 11.07
N ASP A 413 -20.02 -1.20 11.83
CA ASP A 413 -20.96 -1.81 12.80
C ASP A 413 -22.34 -1.98 12.14
N MET A 414 -22.60 -3.19 11.65
CA MET A 414 -23.84 -3.51 10.91
C MET A 414 -24.93 -4.08 11.82
N THR A 415 -24.80 -3.94 13.15
CA THR A 415 -25.78 -4.50 14.10
C THR A 415 -27.15 -3.81 14.01
N ASP A 416 -27.22 -2.60 13.46
CA ASP A 416 -28.43 -1.88 13.09
C ASP A 416 -29.25 -2.57 11.98
N MET A 417 -28.64 -3.48 11.21
CA MET A 417 -29.31 -4.26 10.16
C MET A 417 -29.65 -5.71 10.56
N MET A 418 -29.21 -6.16 11.75
CA MET A 418 -29.28 -7.57 12.16
C MET A 418 -30.32 -7.84 13.24
N LYS A 419 -31.23 -8.81 13.01
CA LYS A 419 -32.31 -9.13 13.96
C LYS A 419 -31.78 -9.64 15.30
N ALA A 420 -30.61 -10.29 15.30
CA ALA A 420 -29.96 -10.78 16.52
C ALA A 420 -29.62 -9.66 17.52
N HIS A 421 -29.38 -8.45 17.02
CA HIS A 421 -29.04 -7.26 17.83
C HIS A 421 -30.22 -6.27 17.96
N GLY A 422 -31.39 -6.61 17.42
CA GLY A 422 -32.58 -5.74 17.41
C GLY A 422 -32.67 -4.77 16.23
N GLY A 423 -31.80 -4.91 15.23
CA GLY A 423 -31.78 -4.08 14.02
C GLY A 423 -32.94 -4.31 13.07
N THR A 424 -33.09 -3.41 12.09
CA THR A 424 -34.09 -3.46 11.02
C THR A 424 -33.47 -4.09 9.78
N THR A 425 -34.04 -5.18 9.26
CA THR A 425 -33.47 -5.81 8.06
C THR A 425 -33.74 -5.04 6.76
N TYR A 426 -32.87 -5.23 5.77
CA TYR A 426 -33.02 -4.71 4.41
C TYR A 426 -34.38 -5.06 3.75
N THR A 427 -35.03 -6.15 4.18
CA THR A 427 -36.38 -6.56 3.72
C THR A 427 -37.52 -5.67 4.22
N ASP A 428 -37.26 -4.90 5.27
CA ASP A 428 -38.23 -4.07 5.99
C ASP A 428 -37.96 -2.56 5.75
N MET A 429 -36.72 -2.22 5.36
CA MET A 429 -36.33 -0.89 4.88
C MET A 429 -36.99 -0.55 3.52
N LYS A 430 -37.25 0.73 3.31
CA LYS A 430 -37.93 1.28 2.11
C LYS A 430 -37.41 2.68 1.81
N ALA A 431 -37.67 3.17 0.59
CA ALA A 431 -37.62 4.60 0.33
C ALA A 431 -38.64 5.34 1.21
N ARG A 432 -38.31 6.59 1.58
CA ARG A 432 -39.25 7.50 2.25
C ARG A 432 -40.19 8.12 1.21
N GLU A 433 -41.39 8.47 1.65
CA GLU A 433 -42.35 9.25 0.88
C GLU A 433 -42.36 10.67 1.48
N LEU A 434 -42.08 11.67 0.66
CA LEU A 434 -42.17 13.10 0.97
C LEU A 434 -43.27 13.73 0.12
N ASN A 435 -43.95 14.74 0.66
CA ASN A 435 -45.11 15.38 0.03
C ASN A 435 -44.72 16.61 -0.80
N ILE A 436 -45.41 16.80 -1.92
CA ILE A 436 -45.31 17.95 -2.81
C ILE A 436 -46.71 18.56 -2.92
N HIS A 437 -46.93 19.66 -2.20
CA HIS A 437 -48.24 20.33 -2.18
C HIS A 437 -48.32 21.36 -3.31
N TYR A 438 -49.20 21.12 -4.28
CA TYR A 438 -49.48 22.05 -5.38
C TYR A 438 -50.69 22.91 -5.02
N ILE A 439 -50.46 24.20 -4.81
CA ILE A 439 -51.42 25.13 -4.22
C ILE A 439 -51.82 26.20 -5.25
N GLY A 440 -53.11 26.39 -5.45
CA GLY A 440 -53.68 27.43 -6.31
C GLY A 440 -54.02 28.73 -5.58
N LEU A 441 -54.62 29.67 -6.30
CA LEU A 441 -55.12 30.93 -5.74
C LEU A 441 -56.02 30.69 -4.51
N GLN A 442 -55.96 31.62 -3.56
CA GLN A 442 -56.68 31.57 -2.26
C GLN A 442 -56.24 30.38 -1.39
N ASP A 443 -54.94 30.05 -1.43
CA ASP A 443 -54.28 28.96 -0.69
C ASP A 443 -54.98 27.59 -0.84
N LYS A 444 -55.61 27.37 -2.00
CA LYS A 444 -56.41 26.18 -2.27
C LYS A 444 -55.55 25.08 -2.89
N GLU A 445 -55.27 24.04 -2.12
CA GLU A 445 -54.65 22.80 -2.61
C GLU A 445 -55.35 22.26 -3.87
N ILE A 446 -54.57 22.05 -4.93
CA ILE A 446 -54.98 21.50 -6.23
C ILE A 446 -54.69 20.00 -6.27
N ASN A 447 -53.48 19.62 -5.87
CA ASN A 447 -52.96 18.25 -5.90
C ASN A 447 -51.91 18.06 -4.80
N VAL A 448 -51.69 16.81 -4.39
CA VAL A 448 -50.53 16.41 -3.58
C VAL A 448 -49.89 15.20 -4.25
N GLU A 449 -48.62 15.32 -4.61
CA GLU A 449 -47.83 14.20 -5.13
C GLU A 449 -46.84 13.73 -4.07
N THR A 450 -46.37 12.49 -4.18
CA THR A 450 -45.33 11.96 -3.31
C THR A 450 -44.12 11.51 -4.12
N ALA A 451 -42.94 11.85 -3.60
CA ALA A 451 -41.65 11.47 -4.18
C ALA A 451 -40.69 11.03 -3.06
N SER A 452 -39.67 10.26 -3.41
CA SER A 452 -38.58 9.93 -2.49
C SER A 452 -37.47 10.98 -2.54
N PRO A 453 -36.71 11.18 -1.45
CA PRO A 453 -35.59 12.13 -1.44
C PRO A 453 -34.61 11.86 -2.59
N TYR A 454 -34.22 12.93 -3.28
CA TYR A 454 -33.38 12.97 -4.48
C TYR A 454 -33.94 12.22 -5.71
N GLY A 455 -35.20 11.76 -5.64
CA GLY A 455 -35.95 11.30 -6.81
C GLY A 455 -36.28 12.47 -7.75
N ILE A 456 -36.51 12.17 -9.02
CA ILE A 456 -36.77 13.18 -10.06
C ILE A 456 -38.28 13.41 -10.19
N VAL A 457 -38.70 14.64 -9.99
CA VAL A 457 -40.07 15.13 -10.19
C VAL A 457 -40.10 15.94 -11.48
N GLU A 458 -41.09 15.71 -12.35
CA GLU A 458 -41.36 16.56 -13.51
C GLU A 458 -42.50 17.51 -13.15
N ILE A 459 -42.22 18.82 -13.11
CA ILE A 459 -43.14 19.85 -12.61
C ILE A 459 -44.38 19.92 -13.53
N PRO A 460 -45.61 19.74 -13.02
CA PRO A 460 -46.80 19.63 -13.85
C PRO A 460 -47.23 20.97 -14.47
N GLU A 461 -47.84 20.90 -15.65
CA GLU A 461 -48.71 21.97 -16.15
C GLU A 461 -49.97 22.10 -15.25
N ASN A 462 -50.58 23.29 -15.23
CA ASN A 462 -51.80 23.56 -14.48
C ASN A 462 -52.84 24.24 -15.40
N ASP A 463 -54.13 24.01 -15.13
CA ASP A 463 -55.21 24.54 -15.96
C ASP A 463 -55.27 26.09 -15.89
N PRO A 464 -55.50 26.78 -17.02
CA PRO A 464 -55.81 28.21 -17.02
C PRO A 464 -57.16 28.43 -16.33
N ILE A 465 -57.25 29.51 -15.56
CA ILE A 465 -58.48 29.93 -14.88
C ILE A 465 -59.24 30.96 -15.73
N THR A 466 -60.46 31.29 -15.35
CA THR A 466 -61.27 32.27 -16.09
C THR A 466 -60.53 33.61 -16.19
N GLY A 467 -60.01 33.92 -17.38
CA GLY A 467 -59.36 35.19 -17.68
C GLY A 467 -57.86 35.29 -17.38
N LYS A 468 -57.25 34.25 -16.80
CA LYS A 468 -55.80 34.20 -16.57
C LYS A 468 -55.19 32.88 -17.04
N GLU A 469 -54.08 32.96 -17.76
CA GLU A 469 -53.28 31.79 -18.12
C GLU A 469 -52.32 31.43 -16.98
N PHE A 470 -52.06 30.14 -16.82
CA PHE A 470 -51.07 29.67 -15.87
C PHE A 470 -49.67 30.07 -16.34
N LYS A 471 -48.90 30.72 -15.47
CA LYS A 471 -47.57 31.26 -15.79
C LYS A 471 -46.50 30.23 -15.45
N ASN A 472 -46.32 29.97 -14.15
CA ASN A 472 -45.37 29.01 -13.59
C ASN A 472 -45.72 28.71 -12.12
N TRP A 473 -45.01 27.78 -11.48
CA TRP A 473 -45.08 27.58 -10.04
C TRP A 473 -44.05 28.49 -9.33
N ASN A 474 -44.19 28.71 -8.02
CA ASN A 474 -43.22 29.42 -7.20
C ASN A 474 -43.12 28.80 -5.78
N SER A 475 -41.97 28.88 -5.10
CA SER A 475 -41.84 28.39 -3.71
C SER A 475 -42.54 29.24 -2.65
N GLN A 476 -43.02 30.45 -3.00
CA GLN A 476 -43.81 31.33 -2.13
C GLN A 476 -45.13 31.73 -2.81
N ASN A 477 -46.17 31.99 -2.01
CA ASN A 477 -47.52 32.26 -2.55
C ASN A 477 -47.65 33.63 -3.22
N ASP A 478 -46.87 34.62 -2.78
CA ASP A 478 -46.78 35.97 -3.36
C ASP A 478 -45.90 36.05 -4.62
N GLY A 479 -45.24 34.95 -5.02
CA GLY A 479 -44.33 34.89 -6.15
C GLY A 479 -42.92 35.41 -5.87
N SER A 480 -42.55 35.67 -4.61
CA SER A 480 -41.22 36.19 -4.23
C SER A 480 -40.10 35.14 -4.19
N GLY A 481 -40.44 33.85 -4.16
CA GLY A 481 -39.49 32.73 -4.12
C GLY A 481 -38.94 32.32 -5.48
N SER A 482 -38.29 31.15 -5.55
CA SER A 482 -37.86 30.56 -6.81
C SER A 482 -39.08 30.15 -7.64
N SER A 483 -39.18 30.67 -8.87
CA SER A 483 -40.18 30.22 -9.86
C SER A 483 -39.70 28.98 -10.60
N TYR A 484 -40.60 28.01 -10.80
CA TYR A 484 -40.37 26.72 -11.47
C TYR A 484 -41.31 26.56 -12.67
N GLU A 485 -40.73 26.30 -13.83
CA GLU A 485 -41.47 26.22 -15.10
C GLU A 485 -42.12 24.84 -15.27
N ALA A 486 -43.22 24.76 -16.03
CA ALA A 486 -43.83 23.47 -16.34
C ALA A 486 -42.90 22.59 -17.18
N LEU A 487 -42.94 21.28 -16.92
CA LEU A 487 -42.05 20.24 -17.47
C LEU A 487 -40.56 20.38 -17.09
N GLU A 488 -40.22 21.29 -16.17
CA GLU A 488 -38.92 21.33 -15.50
C GLU A 488 -38.71 20.08 -14.64
N LYS A 489 -37.45 19.68 -14.43
CA LYS A 489 -37.11 18.50 -13.63
C LYS A 489 -36.44 18.92 -12.34
N LEU A 490 -37.07 18.61 -11.22
CA LEU A 490 -36.62 18.91 -9.86
C LEU A 490 -36.08 17.63 -9.21
N SER A 491 -34.89 17.72 -8.60
CA SER A 491 -34.45 16.74 -7.60
C SER A 491 -35.16 17.04 -6.29
N MET A 492 -35.98 16.09 -5.82
CA MET A 492 -36.76 16.25 -4.59
C MET A 492 -35.82 16.49 -3.39
N PRO A 493 -35.93 17.59 -2.63
CA PRO A 493 -35.12 17.81 -1.44
C PRO A 493 -35.48 16.80 -0.34
N ASN A 494 -34.68 16.76 0.73
CA ASN A 494 -34.86 15.83 1.84
C ASN A 494 -35.96 16.26 2.86
N HIS A 495 -37.00 16.97 2.39
CA HIS A 495 -38.15 17.45 3.18
C HIS A 495 -39.37 17.69 2.27
N ASP A 496 -40.57 17.76 2.85
CA ASP A 496 -41.81 18.11 2.14
C ASP A 496 -41.76 19.56 1.62
N ILE A 497 -42.33 19.80 0.44
CA ILE A 497 -42.32 21.13 -0.23
C ILE A 497 -43.73 21.60 -0.61
N SER A 498 -43.85 22.90 -0.87
CA SER A 498 -45.07 23.54 -1.39
C SER A 498 -44.74 24.40 -2.61
N LEU A 499 -45.57 24.30 -3.65
CA LEU A 499 -45.46 25.05 -4.89
C LEU A 499 -46.77 25.77 -5.18
N TYR A 500 -46.69 27.08 -5.38
CA TYR A 500 -47.84 27.97 -5.55
C TYR A 500 -48.00 28.39 -7.01
N ALA A 501 -49.18 28.20 -7.59
CA ALA A 501 -49.46 28.48 -8.99
C ALA A 501 -49.61 29.99 -9.23
N GLN A 502 -48.69 30.55 -10.02
CA GLN A 502 -48.72 31.93 -10.47
C GLN A 502 -49.47 32.03 -11.81
N TYR A 503 -50.19 33.13 -12.01
CA TYR A 503 -51.09 33.34 -13.15
C TYR A 503 -50.89 34.73 -13.77
N GLU A 504 -50.99 34.81 -15.09
CA GLU A 504 -50.87 36.06 -15.87
C GLU A 504 -52.18 36.37 -16.59
N ASN A 505 -52.53 37.65 -16.67
CA ASN A 505 -53.81 38.08 -17.24
C ASN A 505 -53.84 37.90 -18.76
N ILE A 506 -54.91 37.30 -19.28
CA ILE A 506 -55.09 37.17 -20.74
C ILE A 506 -55.62 38.49 -21.31
N GLU A 507 -54.89 39.06 -22.28
CA GLU A 507 -55.35 40.20 -23.09
C GLU A 507 -56.37 39.74 -24.16
N TYR A 508 -57.47 40.48 -24.29
CA TYR A 508 -58.57 40.20 -25.24
C TYR A 508 -58.84 41.38 -26.17
N ASP A 509 -59.03 41.09 -27.47
CA ASP A 509 -59.23 42.13 -28.50
C ASP A 509 -60.61 42.81 -28.39
N ILE A 510 -60.64 44.13 -28.58
CA ILE A 510 -61.84 44.97 -28.68
C ILE A 510 -61.96 45.52 -30.11
N MET A 511 -62.87 44.95 -30.88
CA MET A 511 -63.18 45.36 -32.25
C MET A 511 -64.43 46.26 -32.29
N PHE A 512 -64.34 47.38 -33.01
CA PHE A 512 -65.45 48.33 -33.16
C PHE A 512 -65.92 48.45 -34.61
N GLU A 513 -67.14 47.97 -34.87
CA GLU A 513 -67.80 48.05 -36.17
C GLU A 513 -68.68 49.30 -36.24
N LEU A 514 -68.10 50.38 -36.77
CA LEU A 514 -68.65 51.75 -36.66
C LEU A 514 -69.95 51.97 -37.48
N ASN A 515 -70.38 50.99 -38.27
CA ASN A 515 -71.60 51.04 -39.10
C ASN A 515 -71.76 52.34 -39.91
N GLY A 516 -70.64 52.85 -40.44
CA GLY A 516 -70.55 54.08 -41.25
C GLY A 516 -70.30 55.38 -40.48
N GLY A 517 -70.02 55.32 -39.17
CA GLY A 517 -69.43 56.42 -38.39
C GLY A 517 -67.89 56.39 -38.38
N THR A 518 -67.29 57.33 -37.66
CA THR A 518 -65.84 57.52 -37.52
C THR A 518 -65.46 57.97 -36.11
N PHE A 519 -64.31 57.51 -35.60
CA PHE A 519 -63.76 57.99 -34.32
C PHE A 519 -63.20 59.42 -34.42
N ILE A 520 -63.44 60.22 -33.38
CA ILE A 520 -63.02 61.62 -33.22
C ILE A 520 -62.26 61.83 -31.90
N GLY A 521 -61.04 61.31 -31.82
CA GLY A 521 -60.20 61.49 -30.63
C GLY A 521 -58.86 60.75 -30.71
N GLN A 522 -58.21 60.63 -29.56
CA GLN A 522 -57.11 59.71 -29.31
C GLN A 522 -57.39 58.95 -28.01
N HIS A 523 -56.90 57.71 -27.91
CA HIS A 523 -57.35 56.67 -26.98
C HIS A 523 -58.79 56.21 -27.26
N VAL A 524 -58.83 55.08 -27.97
CA VAL A 524 -59.95 54.13 -28.05
C VAL A 524 -59.35 52.84 -27.49
N PRO A 525 -59.98 52.15 -26.53
CA PRO A 525 -59.46 50.90 -25.99
C PRO A 525 -59.41 49.83 -27.08
N LYS A 526 -58.46 48.91 -27.01
CA LYS A 526 -58.23 47.87 -28.03
C LYS A 526 -57.96 46.51 -27.43
N GLU A 527 -57.28 46.49 -26.30
CA GLU A 527 -57.13 45.31 -25.46
C GLU A 527 -57.84 45.55 -24.12
N TYR A 528 -58.24 44.47 -23.45
CA TYR A 528 -58.63 44.46 -22.04
C TYR A 528 -58.30 43.10 -21.40
N THR A 529 -58.14 43.07 -20.09
CA THR A 529 -57.95 41.83 -19.31
C THR A 529 -59.13 41.55 -18.38
N VAL A 530 -59.13 40.39 -17.73
CA VAL A 530 -60.19 40.01 -16.78
C VAL A 530 -60.30 40.93 -15.54
N GLU A 531 -59.25 41.68 -15.22
CA GLU A 531 -59.21 42.60 -14.06
C GLU A 531 -59.58 44.05 -14.46
N ASP A 532 -59.85 44.32 -15.74
CA ASP A 532 -60.18 45.67 -16.21
C ASP A 532 -61.70 45.94 -16.27
N GLU A 533 -62.14 47.09 -15.73
CA GLU A 533 -63.41 47.71 -16.08
C GLU A 533 -63.19 48.71 -17.25
N VAL A 534 -63.54 48.32 -18.48
CA VAL A 534 -63.28 49.14 -19.69
C VAL A 534 -64.55 49.82 -20.20
N LEU A 535 -64.64 51.13 -20.00
CA LEU A 535 -65.67 51.97 -20.60
C LEU A 535 -65.53 52.03 -22.13
N LEU A 536 -66.63 51.81 -22.85
CA LEU A 536 -66.65 51.86 -24.31
C LEU A 536 -66.75 53.32 -24.83
N PRO A 537 -66.24 53.64 -26.03
CA PRO A 537 -66.21 55.01 -26.55
C PRO A 537 -67.61 55.64 -26.63
N THR A 538 -67.82 56.80 -26.01
CA THR A 538 -69.12 57.49 -26.01
C THR A 538 -69.30 58.38 -27.24
N LEU A 539 -70.45 59.05 -27.35
CA LEU A 539 -70.75 60.08 -28.37
C LEU A 539 -69.68 61.18 -28.51
N LYS A 540 -68.83 61.40 -27.49
CA LYS A 540 -67.70 62.35 -27.56
C LYS A 540 -66.52 61.83 -28.37
N GLN A 541 -66.44 60.53 -28.60
CA GLN A 541 -65.32 59.85 -29.25
C GLN A 541 -65.68 59.23 -30.60
N ILE A 542 -66.97 59.16 -30.96
CA ILE A 542 -67.45 58.64 -32.25
C ILE A 542 -68.55 59.54 -32.84
N GLU A 543 -68.47 59.84 -34.14
CA GLU A 543 -69.48 60.63 -34.86
C GLU A 543 -69.97 59.93 -36.13
N LYS A 544 -71.16 60.33 -36.60
CA LYS A 544 -71.69 60.01 -37.92
C LYS A 544 -72.60 61.12 -38.39
N GLU A 545 -72.27 61.76 -39.51
CA GLU A 545 -72.98 62.95 -40.00
C GLU A 545 -74.49 62.67 -40.17
N GLY A 546 -75.32 63.37 -39.39
CA GLY A 546 -76.78 63.27 -39.42
C GLY A 546 -77.43 62.23 -38.51
N PHE A 547 -76.67 61.53 -37.64
CA PHE A 547 -77.20 60.51 -36.73
C PHE A 547 -76.68 60.68 -35.29
N GLU A 548 -77.51 60.27 -34.33
CA GLU A 548 -77.16 60.13 -32.91
C GLU A 548 -76.53 58.75 -32.67
N PHE A 549 -75.54 58.67 -31.78
CA PHE A 549 -74.96 57.40 -31.35
C PHE A 549 -75.87 56.74 -30.30
N ASP A 550 -76.57 55.67 -30.70
CA ASP A 550 -77.65 55.01 -29.95
C ASP A 550 -77.16 53.78 -29.14
N GLY A 551 -75.86 53.80 -28.79
CA GLY A 551 -75.18 52.75 -28.05
C GLY A 551 -74.34 51.78 -28.89
N TRP A 552 -73.46 51.06 -28.21
CA TRP A 552 -72.79 49.86 -28.72
C TRP A 552 -73.67 48.62 -28.50
N TYR A 553 -73.64 47.66 -29.41
CA TYR A 553 -74.36 46.38 -29.27
C TYR A 553 -73.40 45.23 -29.57
N ASP A 554 -73.55 44.12 -28.86
CA ASP A 554 -72.74 42.90 -29.03
C ASP A 554 -73.04 42.12 -30.33
N ASN A 555 -74.05 42.54 -31.09
CA ASN A 555 -74.52 41.84 -32.28
C ASN A 555 -74.78 42.77 -33.48
N PRO A 556 -74.50 42.32 -34.72
CA PRO A 556 -74.72 43.10 -35.94
C PRO A 556 -76.20 43.26 -36.32
N GLN A 557 -77.14 42.76 -35.50
CA GLN A 557 -78.57 43.04 -35.65
C GLN A 557 -79.04 44.23 -34.81
N LEU A 558 -78.18 44.81 -33.96
CA LEU A 558 -78.43 46.01 -33.15
C LEU A 558 -79.69 45.88 -32.27
N LYS A 559 -79.75 44.76 -31.53
CA LYS A 559 -80.87 44.38 -30.64
C LYS A 559 -80.36 43.99 -29.26
N GLY A 560 -81.20 44.16 -28.24
CA GLY A 560 -80.85 43.89 -26.85
C GLY A 560 -80.84 45.18 -26.05
N ILE A 561 -80.08 45.18 -24.97
CA ILE A 561 -79.66 46.38 -24.25
C ILE A 561 -78.34 46.83 -24.90
N GLU A 562 -78.03 48.12 -24.85
CA GLU A 562 -76.70 48.59 -25.26
C GLU A 562 -75.61 48.16 -24.27
N VAL A 563 -74.36 48.25 -24.69
CA VAL A 563 -73.18 48.01 -23.86
C VAL A 563 -72.45 49.33 -23.65
N THR A 564 -72.28 49.73 -22.39
CA THR A 564 -71.58 50.96 -21.99
C THR A 564 -70.18 50.65 -21.43
N VAL A 565 -70.02 49.46 -20.85
CA VAL A 565 -68.81 49.00 -20.15
C VAL A 565 -68.55 47.52 -20.43
N ILE A 566 -67.29 47.13 -20.49
CA ILE A 566 -66.83 45.75 -20.28
C ILE A 566 -66.53 45.64 -18.78
N SER A 567 -67.39 44.96 -18.02
CA SER A 567 -67.23 44.81 -16.57
C SER A 567 -66.05 43.89 -16.23
N GLU A 568 -65.45 44.11 -15.06
CA GLU A 568 -64.49 43.20 -14.42
C GLU A 568 -65.02 41.75 -14.41
N GLY A 569 -64.15 40.77 -14.61
CA GLY A 569 -64.52 39.36 -14.80
C GLY A 569 -64.93 38.98 -16.24
N SER A 570 -65.01 39.94 -17.16
CA SER A 570 -65.28 39.65 -18.58
C SER A 570 -64.12 38.93 -19.26
N THR A 571 -64.42 38.04 -20.22
CA THR A 571 -63.38 37.27 -20.95
C THR A 571 -63.71 37.07 -22.43
N GLY A 572 -62.67 36.90 -23.26
CA GLY A 572 -62.74 36.65 -24.70
C GLY A 572 -62.95 37.90 -25.57
N ASP A 573 -62.49 37.87 -26.81
CA ASP A 573 -62.58 39.02 -27.72
C ASP A 573 -64.02 39.57 -27.84
N LYS A 574 -64.14 40.90 -27.92
CA LYS A 574 -65.41 41.61 -28.02
C LYS A 574 -65.52 42.31 -29.37
N THR A 575 -66.67 42.18 -30.03
CA THR A 575 -67.01 42.99 -31.21
C THR A 575 -68.25 43.82 -30.92
N PHE A 576 -68.09 45.13 -30.96
CA PHE A 576 -69.15 46.09 -30.67
C PHE A 576 -69.57 46.84 -31.92
N TYR A 577 -70.87 46.81 -32.19
CA TYR A 577 -71.50 47.39 -33.37
C TYR A 577 -72.17 48.71 -33.00
N ALA A 578 -71.76 49.82 -33.63
CA ALA A 578 -72.33 51.14 -33.36
C ALA A 578 -73.76 51.21 -33.90
N LYS A 579 -74.74 51.49 -33.04
CA LYS A 579 -76.10 51.81 -33.45
C LYS A 579 -76.25 53.31 -33.67
N TRP A 580 -77.06 53.66 -34.65
CA TRP A 580 -77.23 55.04 -35.10
C TRP A 580 -78.72 55.32 -35.32
N VAL A 581 -79.30 56.24 -34.55
CA VAL A 581 -80.68 56.72 -34.73
C VAL A 581 -80.69 58.12 -35.33
N GLU A 582 -81.82 58.53 -35.91
CA GLU A 582 -82.04 59.94 -36.24
C GLU A 582 -82.36 60.68 -34.93
N GLN A 583 -81.68 61.80 -34.65
CA GLN A 583 -81.64 62.43 -33.32
C GLN A 583 -83.02 62.64 -32.66
N THR A 584 -83.14 62.25 -31.39
CA THR A 584 -84.33 62.50 -30.55
C THR A 584 -83.95 62.63 -29.07
N GLU A 585 -84.45 63.70 -28.44
CA GLU A 585 -84.12 64.13 -27.07
C GLU A 585 -84.36 63.04 -25.99
N GLY A 586 -83.40 62.85 -25.08
CA GLY A 586 -83.37 61.79 -24.05
C GLY A 586 -84.10 62.12 -22.73
N ASP A 587 -84.01 61.24 -21.73
CA ASP A 587 -84.85 61.28 -20.52
C ASP A 587 -84.22 62.10 -19.37
N GLU A 588 -84.72 63.33 -19.17
CA GLU A 588 -84.30 64.21 -18.06
C GLU A 588 -84.60 63.63 -16.65
N GLU A 589 -85.54 62.69 -16.50
CA GLU A 589 -85.87 62.12 -15.19
C GLU A 589 -84.82 61.08 -14.73
N ALA A 590 -84.22 60.33 -15.66
CA ALA A 590 -83.20 59.31 -15.36
C ALA A 590 -81.86 59.93 -14.94
N ILE A 591 -81.32 60.87 -15.73
CA ILE A 591 -80.07 61.62 -15.43
C ILE A 591 -80.12 62.19 -14.01
N LYS A 592 -81.26 62.81 -13.68
CA LYS A 592 -81.45 63.53 -12.44
C LYS A 592 -81.53 62.62 -11.21
N ALA A 593 -82.00 61.38 -11.35
CA ALA A 593 -81.98 60.40 -10.27
C ALA A 593 -80.54 60.03 -9.87
N VAL A 594 -79.65 59.88 -10.85
CA VAL A 594 -78.22 59.59 -10.61
C VAL A 594 -77.48 60.82 -10.08
N GLU A 595 -77.76 62.02 -10.60
CA GLU A 595 -77.24 63.26 -10.00
C GLU A 595 -77.65 63.37 -8.52
N GLU A 596 -78.91 63.06 -8.16
CA GLU A 596 -79.38 63.06 -6.77
C GLU A 596 -78.76 61.95 -5.90
N MET A 597 -78.42 60.78 -6.45
CA MET A 597 -77.69 59.73 -5.72
C MET A 597 -76.24 60.13 -5.45
N ILE A 598 -75.52 60.63 -6.46
CA ILE A 598 -74.13 61.08 -6.32
C ILE A 598 -74.06 62.31 -5.38
N ASP A 599 -75.05 63.21 -5.38
CA ASP A 599 -75.09 64.34 -4.45
C ASP A 599 -75.31 63.89 -2.98
N GLN A 600 -76.03 62.79 -2.73
CA GLN A 600 -76.25 62.23 -1.39
C GLN A 600 -75.02 61.58 -0.75
N LEU A 601 -74.02 61.19 -1.54
CA LEU A 601 -72.74 60.66 -1.03
C LEU A 601 -72.00 61.69 -0.14
N PRO A 602 -71.16 61.27 0.82
CA PRO A 602 -70.40 62.19 1.68
C PRO A 602 -69.39 63.04 0.91
N GLY A 603 -68.80 64.02 1.61
CA GLY A 603 -67.60 64.71 1.12
C GLY A 603 -66.37 63.81 1.18
N LYS A 604 -65.35 64.09 0.34
CA LYS A 604 -64.10 63.29 0.27
C LYS A 604 -63.33 63.16 1.58
N ASN A 605 -63.51 64.11 2.50
CA ASN A 605 -62.90 64.11 3.83
C ASN A 605 -63.82 63.54 4.93
N GLU A 606 -65.01 63.08 4.55
CA GLU A 606 -66.07 62.55 5.44
C GLU A 606 -66.42 61.09 5.10
N LEU A 607 -65.98 60.60 3.93
CA LEU A 607 -66.12 59.22 3.45
C LEU A 607 -65.47 58.21 4.41
N ALA A 608 -66.21 57.16 4.76
CA ALA A 608 -65.77 56.03 5.56
C ALA A 608 -66.05 54.69 4.84
N LEU A 609 -65.54 53.58 5.40
CA LEU A 609 -65.78 52.24 4.87
C LEU A 609 -67.26 51.83 4.91
N GLU A 610 -68.08 52.44 5.77
CA GLU A 610 -69.54 52.20 5.84
C GLU A 610 -70.32 52.83 4.67
N ASP A 611 -69.75 53.80 3.95
CA ASP A 611 -70.36 54.39 2.74
C ASP A 611 -70.21 53.50 1.50
N LYS A 612 -69.45 52.40 1.58
CA LYS A 612 -69.14 51.51 0.45
C LYS A 612 -70.40 51.10 -0.34
N GLU A 613 -71.43 50.60 0.35
CA GLU A 613 -72.68 50.17 -0.29
C GLU A 613 -73.39 51.32 -1.00
N ALA A 614 -73.35 52.54 -0.45
CA ALA A 614 -73.94 53.72 -1.09
C ALA A 614 -73.15 54.16 -2.35
N LEU A 615 -71.82 54.02 -2.31
CA LEU A 615 -70.92 54.28 -3.44
C LEU A 615 -71.16 53.31 -4.59
N GLU A 616 -71.23 52.01 -4.28
CA GLU A 616 -71.53 50.93 -5.23
C GLU A 616 -72.92 51.12 -5.86
N ASN A 617 -73.97 51.38 -5.06
CA ASN A 617 -75.31 51.68 -5.60
C ASN A 617 -75.34 52.94 -6.50
N ALA A 618 -74.51 53.95 -6.24
CA ALA A 618 -74.40 55.13 -7.09
C ALA A 618 -73.63 54.85 -8.40
N ARG A 619 -72.63 53.96 -8.36
CA ARG A 619 -71.91 53.47 -9.53
C ARG A 619 -72.80 52.61 -10.43
N ASP A 620 -73.53 51.66 -9.86
CA ASP A 620 -74.52 50.82 -10.56
C ASP A 620 -75.58 51.69 -11.25
N ALA A 621 -76.14 52.67 -10.52
CA ALA A 621 -77.16 53.57 -11.07
C ALA A 621 -76.61 54.44 -12.21
N TYR A 622 -75.35 54.89 -12.15
CA TYR A 622 -74.68 55.59 -13.24
C TYR A 622 -74.40 54.68 -14.45
N GLN A 623 -73.92 53.45 -14.22
CA GLN A 623 -73.69 52.47 -15.30
C GLN A 623 -74.99 52.06 -16.01
N ALA A 624 -76.14 52.12 -15.33
CA ALA A 624 -77.46 51.84 -15.88
C ALA A 624 -78.07 52.97 -16.75
N LEU A 625 -77.45 54.16 -16.81
CA LEU A 625 -77.83 55.23 -17.75
C LEU A 625 -77.26 54.96 -19.15
N THR A 626 -77.92 55.49 -20.19
CA THR A 626 -77.37 55.49 -21.55
C THR A 626 -76.11 56.39 -21.65
N PRO A 627 -75.19 56.19 -22.61
CA PRO A 627 -74.01 57.04 -22.79
C PRO A 627 -74.32 58.53 -23.01
N ILE A 628 -75.52 58.85 -23.51
CA ILE A 628 -76.01 60.22 -23.71
C ILE A 628 -76.41 60.85 -22.37
N GLU A 629 -76.95 60.05 -21.46
CA GLU A 629 -77.42 60.47 -20.14
C GLU A 629 -76.26 60.53 -19.12
N GLN A 630 -75.37 59.54 -19.14
CA GLN A 630 -74.10 59.53 -18.39
C GLN A 630 -73.30 60.82 -18.63
N ASP A 631 -73.15 61.21 -19.90
CA ASP A 631 -72.40 62.42 -20.29
C ASP A 631 -73.03 63.74 -19.80
N GLN A 632 -74.30 63.69 -19.35
CA GLN A 632 -75.07 64.80 -18.80
C GLN A 632 -75.14 64.80 -17.26
N VAL A 633 -74.63 63.78 -16.56
CA VAL A 633 -74.48 63.73 -15.09
C VAL A 633 -73.30 64.63 -14.67
N LYS A 634 -73.60 65.83 -14.17
CA LYS A 634 -72.63 66.92 -13.97
C LYS A 634 -71.70 66.70 -12.77
N ASN A 635 -72.06 65.78 -11.86
CA ASN A 635 -71.33 65.51 -10.62
C ASN A 635 -70.54 64.18 -10.64
N TYR A 636 -70.46 63.47 -11.76
CA TYR A 636 -69.72 62.19 -11.88
C TYR A 636 -68.27 62.23 -11.37
N SER A 637 -67.57 63.37 -11.51
CA SER A 637 -66.21 63.51 -10.96
C SER A 637 -66.13 63.36 -9.44
N LYS A 638 -67.21 63.67 -8.70
CA LYS A 638 -67.32 63.42 -7.25
C LYS A 638 -67.27 61.92 -6.97
N LEU A 639 -67.98 61.10 -7.75
CA LEU A 639 -68.03 59.65 -7.58
C LEU A 639 -66.64 59.03 -7.74
N MET A 640 -65.93 59.32 -8.83
CA MET A 640 -64.56 58.81 -9.04
C MET A 640 -63.57 59.30 -7.95
N GLU A 641 -63.70 60.54 -7.47
CA GLU A 641 -62.86 61.05 -6.39
C GLU A 641 -63.09 60.39 -5.03
N LEU A 642 -64.27 59.78 -4.82
CA LEU A 642 -64.62 59.01 -3.64
C LEU A 642 -64.21 57.53 -3.78
N GLU A 643 -64.44 56.91 -4.95
CA GLU A 643 -64.04 55.52 -5.24
C GLU A 643 -62.53 55.32 -5.03
N GLU A 644 -61.73 56.30 -5.47
CA GLU A 644 -60.28 56.29 -5.27
C GLU A 644 -59.88 56.44 -3.79
N LYS A 645 -60.58 57.27 -2.99
CA LYS A 645 -60.31 57.32 -1.54
C LYS A 645 -60.84 56.08 -0.82
N LEU A 646 -61.89 55.43 -1.31
CA LEU A 646 -62.38 54.16 -0.76
C LEU A 646 -61.36 53.03 -0.94
N ARG A 647 -60.71 52.92 -2.11
CA ARG A 647 -59.57 52.00 -2.31
C ARG A 647 -58.46 52.23 -1.28
N GLN A 648 -58.04 53.48 -1.11
CA GLN A 648 -57.02 53.86 -0.13
C GLN A 648 -57.45 53.54 1.31
N LEU A 649 -58.73 53.73 1.67
CA LEU A 649 -59.25 53.34 2.99
C LEU A 649 -59.26 51.82 3.23
N ILE A 650 -59.42 51.02 2.17
CA ILE A 650 -59.38 49.55 2.25
C ILE A 650 -57.92 49.07 2.40
N GLU A 651 -56.98 49.66 1.67
CA GLU A 651 -55.54 49.40 1.80
C GLU A 651 -55.02 49.82 3.19
N GLU A 652 -55.39 51.03 3.66
CA GLU A 652 -55.09 51.54 5.01
C GLU A 652 -55.60 50.59 6.12
N GLU A 653 -56.78 49.97 5.94
CA GLU A 653 -57.36 49.01 6.90
C GLU A 653 -56.71 47.61 6.81
N GLN A 654 -56.31 47.15 5.62
CA GLN A 654 -55.58 45.89 5.45
C GLN A 654 -54.18 45.95 6.07
N ASP A 655 -53.44 47.04 5.84
CA ASP A 655 -52.14 47.27 6.46
C ASP A 655 -52.26 47.38 7.99
N ARG A 656 -53.34 48.00 8.49
CA ARG A 656 -53.66 48.06 9.93
C ARG A 656 -53.89 46.65 10.51
N ILE A 657 -54.65 45.79 9.82
CA ILE A 657 -54.92 44.40 10.26
C ILE A 657 -53.66 43.52 10.21
N ALA A 658 -52.77 43.71 9.23
CA ALA A 658 -51.50 43.00 9.16
C ALA A 658 -50.57 43.40 10.33
N SER A 659 -50.44 44.71 10.60
CA SER A 659 -49.69 45.23 11.74
C SER A 659 -50.27 44.81 13.09
N GLU A 660 -51.60 44.81 13.25
CA GLU A 660 -52.28 44.44 14.49
C GLU A 660 -51.95 43.00 14.92
N LYS A 661 -51.79 42.06 13.97
CA LYS A 661 -51.35 40.68 14.27
C LYS A 661 -49.96 40.63 14.91
N VAL A 662 -48.99 41.37 14.36
CA VAL A 662 -47.61 41.40 14.87
C VAL A 662 -47.52 42.19 16.17
N THR A 663 -48.28 43.29 16.27
CA THR A 663 -48.44 44.06 17.52
C THR A 663 -48.93 43.16 18.64
N ASN A 664 -49.98 42.36 18.41
CA ASN A 664 -50.52 41.42 19.39
C ASN A 664 -49.53 40.29 19.73
N LEU A 665 -48.79 39.74 18.75
CA LEU A 665 -47.74 38.75 19.02
C LEU A 665 -46.65 39.29 19.97
N ILE A 666 -46.29 40.57 19.84
CA ILE A 666 -45.33 41.23 20.74
C ILE A 666 -45.96 41.51 22.13
N GLU A 667 -47.27 41.78 22.21
CA GLU A 667 -47.99 41.92 23.49
C GLU A 667 -48.21 40.58 24.22
N GLU A 668 -48.19 39.44 23.53
CA GLU A 668 -48.28 38.09 24.12
C GLU A 668 -46.93 37.58 24.68
N LEU A 669 -45.81 38.27 24.42
CA LEU A 669 -44.49 37.88 24.93
C LEU A 669 -44.36 38.09 26.46
N PRO A 670 -43.50 37.31 27.15
CA PRO A 670 -43.16 37.58 28.54
C PRO A 670 -42.53 38.98 28.70
N THR A 671 -42.97 39.72 29.72
CA THR A 671 -42.33 40.99 30.12
C THR A 671 -40.86 40.76 30.50
N ALA A 672 -39.98 41.73 30.23
CA ALA A 672 -38.56 41.67 30.58
C ALA A 672 -38.25 41.13 32.00
N ASP A 673 -38.98 41.59 33.03
CA ASP A 673 -38.83 41.15 34.44
C ASP A 673 -39.12 39.65 34.69
N ASN A 674 -39.72 38.95 33.72
CA ASN A 674 -40.14 37.54 33.78
C ASN A 674 -39.60 36.69 32.62
N LEU A 675 -38.76 37.27 31.75
CA LEU A 675 -38.23 36.60 30.55
C LEU A 675 -37.13 35.60 30.92
N THR A 676 -37.10 34.44 30.27
CA THR A 676 -36.08 33.40 30.48
C THR A 676 -35.51 32.90 29.16
N LEU A 677 -34.37 32.19 29.20
CA LEU A 677 -33.76 31.61 27.99
C LEU A 677 -34.67 30.58 27.28
N ASN A 678 -35.67 30.00 27.97
CA ASN A 678 -36.65 29.11 27.35
C ASN A 678 -37.67 29.86 26.46
N ASP A 679 -37.81 31.18 26.63
CA ASP A 679 -38.76 32.00 25.90
C ASP A 679 -38.18 32.52 24.56
N ARG A 680 -36.91 32.19 24.24
CA ARG A 680 -36.19 32.60 23.03
C ARG A 680 -36.98 32.34 21.75
N GLU A 681 -37.55 31.14 21.59
CA GLU A 681 -38.34 30.75 20.41
C GLU A 681 -39.55 31.67 20.18
N LEU A 682 -40.17 32.20 21.26
CA LEU A 682 -41.31 33.11 21.17
C LEU A 682 -40.87 34.49 20.64
N VAL A 683 -39.74 35.00 21.12
CA VAL A 683 -39.17 36.29 20.71
C VAL A 683 -38.68 36.22 19.26
N GLU A 684 -37.96 35.16 18.88
CA GLU A 684 -37.51 34.91 17.50
C GLU A 684 -38.69 34.78 16.52
N LYS A 685 -39.78 34.13 16.94
CA LYS A 685 -41.02 34.03 16.15
C LYS A 685 -41.70 35.39 15.95
N ALA A 686 -41.68 36.27 16.95
CA ALA A 686 -42.19 37.64 16.82
C ALA A 686 -41.31 38.50 15.90
N ARG A 687 -39.98 38.33 15.96
CA ARG A 687 -39.00 38.93 15.03
C ARG A 687 -39.27 38.53 13.59
N LEU A 688 -39.38 37.23 13.30
CA LEU A 688 -39.68 36.72 11.97
C LEU A 688 -41.04 37.22 11.44
N ALA A 689 -42.06 37.28 12.31
CA ALA A 689 -43.38 37.81 11.94
C ALA A 689 -43.34 39.32 11.58
N TYR A 690 -42.48 40.11 12.23
CA TYR A 690 -42.26 41.53 11.90
C TYR A 690 -41.46 41.72 10.59
N GLU A 691 -40.46 40.87 10.34
CA GLU A 691 -39.62 40.97 9.14
C GLU A 691 -40.39 40.63 7.85
N ASN A 692 -41.39 39.76 7.93
CA ASN A 692 -42.30 39.41 6.83
C ASN A 692 -43.37 40.48 6.50
N LEU A 693 -43.43 41.60 7.23
CA LEU A 693 -44.36 42.71 6.93
C LEU A 693 -43.81 43.66 5.86
N THR A 694 -44.71 44.29 5.08
CA THR A 694 -44.31 45.38 4.17
C THR A 694 -43.81 46.61 4.94
N LYS A 695 -43.05 47.50 4.29
CA LYS A 695 -42.53 48.72 4.95
C LYS A 695 -43.60 49.67 5.47
N ASN A 696 -44.81 49.65 4.89
CA ASN A 696 -45.95 50.41 5.41
C ASN A 696 -46.50 49.76 6.68
N GLN A 697 -46.68 48.44 6.66
CA GLN A 697 -47.15 47.64 7.79
C GLN A 697 -46.18 47.68 8.98
N GLN A 698 -44.87 47.55 8.73
CA GLN A 698 -43.80 47.71 9.72
C GLN A 698 -43.87 49.08 10.41
N ALA A 699 -44.13 50.16 9.66
CA ALA A 699 -44.28 51.51 10.20
C ALA A 699 -45.55 51.70 11.07
N LEU A 700 -46.48 50.74 11.06
CA LEU A 700 -47.66 50.71 11.93
C LEU A 700 -47.46 49.85 13.20
N VAL A 701 -46.37 49.09 13.34
CA VAL A 701 -46.09 48.26 14.53
C VAL A 701 -45.47 49.13 15.63
N LEU A 702 -46.33 49.72 16.46
CA LEU A 702 -45.93 50.77 17.41
C LEU A 702 -45.20 50.26 18.67
N ASN A 703 -45.08 48.94 18.86
CA ASN A 703 -44.45 48.32 20.03
C ASN A 703 -43.12 47.59 19.74
N LEU A 704 -42.50 47.82 18.57
CA LEU A 704 -41.21 47.22 18.20
C LEU A 704 -40.09 47.44 19.24
N ASP A 705 -40.09 48.58 19.93
CA ASP A 705 -39.15 48.88 21.03
C ASP A 705 -39.21 47.83 22.16
N VAL A 706 -40.37 47.21 22.39
CA VAL A 706 -40.54 46.11 23.37
C VAL A 706 -39.82 44.86 22.89
N LEU A 707 -39.98 44.49 21.61
CA LEU A 707 -39.31 43.32 21.04
C LEU A 707 -37.79 43.47 21.11
N LEU A 708 -37.26 44.64 20.72
CA LEU A 708 -35.84 44.97 20.82
C LEU A 708 -35.33 44.92 22.28
N GLN A 709 -36.13 45.37 23.25
CA GLN A 709 -35.78 45.26 24.67
C GLN A 709 -35.73 43.79 25.15
N LEU A 710 -36.65 42.94 24.69
CA LEU A 710 -36.66 41.51 25.06
C LEU A 710 -35.47 40.76 24.44
N GLU A 711 -35.05 41.13 23.24
CA GLU A 711 -33.82 40.62 22.61
C GLU A 711 -32.55 41.03 23.38
N GLU A 712 -32.44 42.31 23.78
CA GLU A 712 -31.32 42.80 24.63
C GLU A 712 -31.28 42.07 25.99
N VAL A 713 -32.44 41.77 26.58
CA VAL A 713 -32.55 41.01 27.84
C VAL A 713 -32.22 39.53 27.64
N LEU A 714 -32.65 38.88 26.54
CA LEU A 714 -32.27 37.51 26.22
C LEU A 714 -30.76 37.36 25.99
N GLN A 715 -30.13 38.32 25.32
CA GLN A 715 -28.68 38.34 25.16
C GLN A 715 -28.00 38.49 26.52
N HIS A 716 -28.41 39.46 27.35
CA HIS A 716 -27.81 39.65 28.66
C HIS A 716 -28.00 38.44 29.60
N LEU A 717 -29.13 37.73 29.50
CA LEU A 717 -29.37 36.46 30.21
C LEU A 717 -28.44 35.33 29.71
N GLN A 718 -28.15 35.28 28.40
CA GLN A 718 -27.20 34.32 27.82
C GLN A 718 -25.78 34.65 28.29
N ASP A 719 -25.32 35.89 28.11
CA ASP A 719 -24.02 36.38 28.56
C ASP A 719 -23.78 36.07 30.06
N THR A 720 -24.82 36.25 30.89
CA THR A 720 -24.76 35.97 32.32
C THR A 720 -24.70 34.47 32.60
N TYR A 721 -25.49 33.66 31.91
CA TYR A 721 -25.47 32.20 32.05
C TYR A 721 -24.10 31.62 31.66
N ASP A 722 -23.51 32.11 30.57
CA ASP A 722 -22.22 31.64 30.08
C ASP A 722 -21.06 32.08 30.99
N ALA A 723 -21.10 33.32 31.49
CA ALA A 723 -20.17 33.80 32.49
C ALA A 723 -20.26 33.03 33.83
N GLU A 724 -21.47 32.63 34.26
CA GLU A 724 -21.62 31.76 35.44
C GLU A 724 -20.99 30.37 35.22
N ARG A 725 -21.21 29.72 34.06
CA ARG A 725 -20.59 28.41 33.76
C ARG A 725 -19.07 28.53 33.66
N ALA A 726 -18.55 29.62 33.09
CA ALA A 726 -17.12 29.88 33.03
C ALA A 726 -16.51 30.10 34.43
N GLN A 727 -17.19 30.86 35.32
CA GLN A 727 -16.73 31.09 36.69
C GLN A 727 -16.73 29.81 37.54
N GLU A 728 -17.70 28.91 37.34
CA GLU A 728 -17.72 27.60 38.01
C GLU A 728 -16.45 26.79 37.73
N VAL A 729 -15.92 26.84 36.51
CA VAL A 729 -14.65 26.20 36.14
C VAL A 729 -13.44 27.02 36.59
N ASP A 730 -13.51 28.35 36.51
CA ASP A 730 -12.43 29.24 36.96
C ASP A 730 -12.14 29.07 38.47
N ASP A 731 -13.18 28.96 39.31
CA ASP A 731 -13.07 28.66 40.74
C ASP A 731 -12.38 27.30 40.97
N MET A 732 -12.71 26.27 40.17
CA MET A 732 -12.05 24.96 40.24
C MET A 732 -10.56 25.04 39.82
N ILE A 733 -10.23 25.80 38.77
CA ILE A 733 -8.86 26.06 38.34
C ILE A 733 -8.08 26.80 39.44
N ILE A 734 -8.72 27.72 40.18
CA ILE A 734 -8.12 28.45 41.31
C ILE A 734 -7.75 27.50 42.46
N GLU A 735 -8.59 26.49 42.78
CA GLU A 735 -8.31 25.52 43.85
C GLU A 735 -7.14 24.56 43.55
N LEU A 736 -6.78 24.34 42.27
CA LEU A 736 -5.61 23.54 41.90
C LEU A 736 -4.28 24.15 42.42
N PRO A 737 -3.26 23.33 42.73
CA PRO A 737 -1.90 23.80 43.07
C PRO A 737 -1.26 24.75 42.05
N THR A 738 -0.14 25.37 42.42
CA THR A 738 0.71 26.08 41.45
C THR A 738 1.54 25.08 40.66
N VAL A 739 1.92 25.44 39.44
CA VAL A 739 2.74 24.61 38.53
C VAL A 739 4.05 24.13 39.19
N GLU A 740 4.64 24.96 40.05
CA GLU A 740 5.86 24.62 40.77
C GLU A 740 5.68 23.71 42.00
N ASP A 741 4.49 23.72 42.63
CA ASP A 741 4.17 22.88 43.80
C ASP A 741 3.41 21.58 43.43
N LEU A 742 2.95 21.45 42.17
CA LEU A 742 2.18 20.32 41.64
C LEU A 742 2.91 18.97 41.78
N VAL A 743 2.20 17.93 42.22
CA VAL A 743 2.69 16.55 42.35
C VAL A 743 1.71 15.53 41.74
N LEU A 744 2.18 14.29 41.52
CA LEU A 744 1.39 13.20 40.94
C LEU A 744 0.13 12.84 41.74
N GLU A 745 0.16 13.05 43.05
CA GLU A 745 -1.01 12.87 43.91
C GLU A 745 -2.16 13.85 43.60
N ASP A 746 -1.91 14.96 42.90
CA ASP A 746 -2.94 15.96 42.52
C ASP A 746 -3.70 15.58 41.23
N LYS A 747 -3.30 14.50 40.54
CA LYS A 747 -3.85 14.09 39.23
C LYS A 747 -5.38 13.98 39.21
N GLU A 748 -5.98 13.41 40.26
CA GLU A 748 -7.45 13.21 40.34
C GLU A 748 -8.19 14.55 40.28
N SER A 749 -7.68 15.58 40.97
CA SER A 749 -8.27 16.93 40.91
C SER A 749 -8.03 17.63 39.57
N VAL A 750 -6.86 17.46 38.94
CA VAL A 750 -6.62 18.00 37.58
C VAL A 750 -7.59 17.38 36.56
N GLU A 751 -7.89 16.08 36.68
CA GLU A 751 -8.87 15.37 35.86
C GLU A 751 -10.31 15.89 36.08
N GLU A 752 -10.71 16.18 37.32
CA GLU A 752 -12.01 16.81 37.63
C GLU A 752 -12.15 18.20 36.99
N VAL A 753 -11.08 19.00 36.95
CA VAL A 753 -11.08 20.31 36.27
C VAL A 753 -11.11 20.16 34.74
N ARG A 754 -10.39 19.18 34.17
CA ARG A 754 -10.46 18.84 32.73
C ARG A 754 -11.89 18.50 32.30
N GLU A 755 -12.54 17.61 33.02
CA GLU A 755 -13.92 17.18 32.77
C GLU A 755 -14.95 18.30 32.92
N ALA A 756 -14.65 19.35 33.70
CA ALA A 756 -15.47 20.54 33.80
C ALA A 756 -15.19 21.53 32.65
N PHE A 757 -13.92 21.81 32.35
CA PHE A 757 -13.49 22.76 31.32
C PHE A 757 -13.94 22.34 29.91
N TYR A 758 -13.67 21.10 29.49
CA TYR A 758 -14.03 20.63 28.15
C TYR A 758 -15.53 20.30 27.99
N ARG A 759 -16.34 20.49 29.04
CA ARG A 759 -17.82 20.42 28.99
C ARG A 759 -18.48 21.77 28.69
N LEU A 760 -17.74 22.87 28.84
CA LEU A 760 -18.18 24.21 28.45
C LEU A 760 -18.24 24.34 26.92
N THR A 761 -19.12 25.20 26.40
CA THR A 761 -19.08 25.62 24.99
C THR A 761 -17.81 26.42 24.70
N LEU A 762 -17.40 26.56 23.43
CA LEU A 762 -16.22 27.35 23.07
C LEU A 762 -16.31 28.82 23.55
N GLU A 763 -17.52 29.40 23.52
CA GLU A 763 -17.79 30.75 24.01
C GLU A 763 -17.64 30.86 25.54
N GLN A 764 -18.09 29.83 26.27
CA GLN A 764 -17.88 29.71 27.72
C GLN A 764 -16.41 29.44 28.09
N GLN A 765 -15.70 28.57 27.35
CA GLN A 765 -14.26 28.34 27.53
C GLN A 765 -13.45 29.62 27.31
N GLU A 766 -13.85 30.46 26.36
CA GLU A 766 -13.16 31.73 26.14
C GLU A 766 -13.27 32.70 27.33
N LEU A 767 -14.36 32.63 28.10
CA LEU A 767 -14.61 33.46 29.29
C LEU A 767 -13.86 33.00 30.56
N VAL A 768 -13.24 31.82 30.58
CA VAL A 768 -12.49 31.31 31.75
C VAL A 768 -11.17 32.08 31.93
N GLU A 769 -11.09 32.96 32.94
CA GLU A 769 -9.92 33.85 33.13
C GLU A 769 -8.61 33.08 33.35
N ASN A 770 -8.63 31.99 34.12
CA ASN A 770 -7.46 31.20 34.49
C ASN A 770 -7.14 30.05 33.52
N LYS A 771 -7.74 30.01 32.31
CA LYS A 771 -7.52 28.90 31.34
C LYS A 771 -6.04 28.63 31.02
N GLN A 772 -5.19 29.66 31.00
CA GLN A 772 -3.75 29.46 30.85
C GLN A 772 -3.12 28.75 32.06
N LYS A 773 -3.51 29.08 33.30
CA LYS A 773 -3.05 28.36 34.51
C LYS A 773 -3.45 26.88 34.44
N PHE A 774 -4.63 26.58 33.90
CA PHE A 774 -5.08 25.21 33.69
C PHE A 774 -4.20 24.46 32.68
N HIS A 775 -3.96 25.02 31.48
CA HIS A 775 -3.06 24.41 30.50
C HIS A 775 -1.62 24.24 31.02
N ASP A 776 -1.07 25.26 31.71
CA ASP A 776 0.25 25.18 32.35
C ASP A 776 0.33 24.05 33.42
N ILE A 777 -0.81 23.66 34.01
CA ILE A 777 -0.94 22.52 34.94
C ILE A 777 -1.15 21.19 34.21
N GLU A 778 -1.89 21.16 33.09
CA GLU A 778 -2.02 19.96 32.24
C GLU A 778 -0.64 19.51 31.72
N ASP A 779 0.11 20.43 31.10
CA ASP A 779 1.49 20.22 30.61
C ASP A 779 2.40 19.67 31.73
N ARG A 780 2.28 20.25 32.93
CA ARG A 780 3.13 19.90 34.07
C ARG A 780 2.76 18.57 34.70
N MET A 781 1.47 18.22 34.74
CA MET A 781 1.02 16.89 35.17
C MET A 781 1.54 15.80 34.21
N PHE A 782 1.50 16.08 32.91
CA PHE A 782 2.08 15.20 31.89
C PHE A 782 3.61 15.01 32.07
N GLU A 783 4.37 16.09 32.29
CA GLU A 783 5.81 15.99 32.63
C GLU A 783 6.07 15.10 33.86
N LEU A 784 5.24 15.23 34.91
CA LEU A 784 5.37 14.45 36.14
C LEU A 784 5.05 12.95 35.90
N GLU A 785 4.03 12.64 35.10
CA GLU A 785 3.70 11.27 34.71
C GLU A 785 4.82 10.61 33.87
N GLU A 786 5.42 11.32 32.92
CA GLU A 786 6.57 10.82 32.15
C GLU A 786 7.79 10.56 33.05
N ILE A 787 8.11 11.48 33.97
CA ILE A 787 9.21 11.29 34.93
C ILE A 787 9.00 10.04 35.81
N ALA A 788 7.76 9.75 36.22
CA ALA A 788 7.46 8.55 36.99
C ALA A 788 7.57 7.26 36.16
N LYS A 789 7.16 7.25 34.89
CA LYS A 789 7.35 6.13 33.97
C LYS A 789 8.85 5.85 33.76
N ASP A 790 9.64 6.89 33.52
CA ASP A 790 11.09 6.78 33.33
C ASP A 790 11.81 6.21 34.58
N LEU A 791 11.40 6.62 35.78
CA LEU A 791 11.90 6.08 37.04
C LEU A 791 11.52 4.60 37.24
N ILE A 792 10.33 4.17 36.80
CA ILE A 792 9.88 2.77 36.88
C ILE A 792 10.70 1.87 35.95
N GLU A 793 10.98 2.28 34.71
CA GLU A 793 11.80 1.48 33.80
C GLU A 793 13.26 1.40 34.24
N ALA A 794 13.82 2.49 34.79
CA ALA A 794 15.15 2.48 35.39
C ALA A 794 15.24 1.53 36.60
N ASP A 795 14.27 1.58 37.52
CA ASP A 795 14.20 0.69 38.71
C ASP A 795 14.08 -0.80 38.33
N LYS A 796 13.37 -1.14 37.25
CA LYS A 796 13.36 -2.53 36.72
C LYS A 796 14.78 -2.99 36.36
N VAL A 797 15.54 -2.15 35.64
CA VAL A 797 16.91 -2.48 35.23
C VAL A 797 17.86 -2.49 36.43
N GLU A 798 17.74 -1.56 37.38
CA GLU A 798 18.51 -1.61 38.63
C GLU A 798 18.28 -2.92 39.40
N LYS A 799 17.02 -3.38 39.49
CA LYS A 799 16.65 -4.65 40.13
C LYS A 799 17.21 -5.86 39.37
N MET A 800 17.24 -5.81 38.04
CA MET A 800 17.89 -6.84 37.21
C MET A 800 19.41 -6.89 37.46
N ILE A 801 20.09 -5.74 37.53
CA ILE A 801 21.52 -5.66 37.86
C ILE A 801 21.79 -6.17 39.29
N ALA A 802 20.98 -5.78 40.26
CA ALA A 802 21.07 -6.23 41.65
C ALA A 802 20.76 -7.73 41.84
N GLY A 803 20.07 -8.36 40.88
CA GLY A 803 19.79 -9.79 40.85
C GLY A 803 20.93 -10.67 40.29
N LEU A 804 21.99 -10.07 39.74
CA LEU A 804 23.12 -10.82 39.19
C LEU A 804 24.01 -11.43 40.30
N PRO A 805 24.71 -12.56 40.03
CA PRO A 805 25.72 -13.08 40.92
C PRO A 805 26.85 -12.07 41.12
N LYS A 806 27.48 -12.09 42.30
CA LYS A 806 28.65 -11.24 42.56
C LYS A 806 29.80 -11.57 41.61
N VAL A 807 30.65 -10.57 41.36
CA VAL A 807 31.90 -10.66 40.58
C VAL A 807 32.86 -11.78 41.07
N GLU A 808 32.78 -12.15 42.36
CA GLU A 808 33.57 -13.25 42.94
C GLU A 808 33.00 -14.65 42.62
N ASP A 809 31.69 -14.76 42.40
CA ASP A 809 30.95 -16.02 42.17
C ASP A 809 30.60 -16.27 40.68
N ILE A 810 30.67 -15.22 39.84
CA ILE A 810 30.25 -15.25 38.43
C ILE A 810 31.02 -16.29 37.58
N ASN A 811 30.31 -16.98 36.71
CA ASN A 811 30.82 -18.06 35.86
C ASN A 811 30.12 -18.06 34.48
N MET A 812 30.54 -18.95 33.57
CA MET A 812 30.04 -18.95 32.18
C MET A 812 28.56 -19.30 32.03
N ASN A 813 27.90 -19.92 33.01
CA ASN A 813 26.45 -20.17 32.94
C ASN A 813 25.65 -18.86 33.06
N ASP A 814 26.21 -17.83 33.70
CA ASP A 814 25.55 -16.57 33.97
C ASP A 814 25.58 -15.62 32.74
N GLN A 815 26.37 -15.95 31.71
CA GLN A 815 26.59 -15.11 30.52
C GLN A 815 25.28 -14.73 29.81
N ALA A 816 24.33 -15.66 29.71
CA ALA A 816 23.03 -15.37 29.09
C ALA A 816 22.21 -14.36 29.90
N ASN A 817 22.23 -14.47 31.24
CA ASN A 817 21.52 -13.56 32.12
C ASN A 817 22.15 -12.17 32.08
N VAL A 818 23.48 -12.07 32.16
CA VAL A 818 24.23 -10.80 32.06
C VAL A 818 23.95 -10.11 30.72
N GLN A 819 23.92 -10.86 29.60
CA GLN A 819 23.54 -10.32 28.29
C GLN A 819 22.07 -9.87 28.23
N GLN A 820 21.17 -10.52 28.96
CA GLN A 820 19.77 -10.08 29.08
C GLN A 820 19.66 -8.77 29.88
N VAL A 821 20.40 -8.61 30.97
CA VAL A 821 20.44 -7.34 31.75
C VAL A 821 21.04 -6.20 30.92
N ARG A 822 22.15 -6.46 30.21
CA ARG A 822 22.73 -5.53 29.24
C ARG A 822 21.73 -5.10 28.18
N LYS A 823 21.04 -6.05 27.54
CA LYS A 823 20.00 -5.73 26.55
C LYS A 823 18.84 -4.92 27.15
N ALA A 824 18.47 -5.16 28.41
CA ALA A 824 17.43 -4.38 29.07
C ALA A 824 17.86 -2.92 29.27
N PHE A 825 19.10 -2.67 29.70
CA PHE A 825 19.67 -1.31 29.77
C PHE A 825 19.81 -0.66 28.38
N ASP A 826 20.35 -1.38 27.39
CA ASP A 826 20.60 -0.85 26.05
C ASP A 826 19.28 -0.51 25.30
N ASN A 827 18.15 -1.06 25.76
CA ASN A 827 16.79 -0.75 25.28
C ASN A 827 16.16 0.51 25.92
N LEU A 828 16.66 0.99 27.06
CA LEU A 828 16.13 2.18 27.75
C LEU A 828 16.39 3.47 26.96
N THR A 829 15.56 4.50 27.15
CA THR A 829 15.81 5.85 26.62
C THR A 829 17.06 6.48 27.23
N LYS A 830 17.61 7.55 26.64
CA LYS A 830 18.81 8.19 27.20
C LYS A 830 18.56 8.77 28.61
N GLN A 831 17.36 9.28 28.88
CA GLN A 831 16.95 9.76 30.21
C GLN A 831 16.85 8.61 31.21
N GLN A 832 16.12 7.54 30.89
CA GLN A 832 16.05 6.31 31.69
C GLN A 832 17.43 5.72 31.99
N GLN A 833 18.34 5.69 31.01
CA GLN A 833 19.73 5.23 31.21
C GLN A 833 20.53 6.09 32.20
N ASP A 834 20.28 7.40 32.26
CA ASP A 834 20.95 8.29 33.23
C ASP A 834 20.34 8.19 34.65
N LEU A 835 19.17 7.54 34.80
CA LEU A 835 18.54 7.22 36.09
C LEU A 835 19.04 5.89 36.70
N VAL A 836 19.61 4.97 35.92
CA VAL A 836 20.14 3.68 36.42
C VAL A 836 21.47 3.89 37.15
N SER A 837 21.41 3.97 38.49
CA SER A 837 22.54 4.37 39.34
C SER A 837 23.58 3.27 39.59
N ASN A 838 23.20 1.99 39.45
CA ASN A 838 24.05 0.85 39.81
C ASN A 838 24.85 0.23 38.63
N MET A 839 24.90 0.93 37.49
CA MET A 839 25.42 0.44 36.21
C MET A 839 26.87 -0.11 36.24
N GLU A 840 27.76 0.47 37.06
CA GLU A 840 29.15 0.01 37.23
C GLU A 840 29.24 -1.49 37.62
N VAL A 841 28.23 -2.01 38.34
CA VAL A 841 28.16 -3.43 38.74
C VAL A 841 28.06 -4.34 37.51
N LEU A 842 27.27 -3.96 36.50
CA LEU A 842 27.10 -4.73 35.28
C LEU A 842 28.41 -4.77 34.47
N GLU A 843 29.07 -3.61 34.30
CA GLU A 843 30.31 -3.51 33.51
C GLU A 843 31.45 -4.36 34.10
N VAL A 844 31.59 -4.38 35.44
CA VAL A 844 32.59 -5.22 36.12
C VAL A 844 32.27 -6.71 35.98
N ILE A 845 30.98 -7.09 36.00
CA ILE A 845 30.53 -8.47 35.77
C ILE A 845 30.82 -8.90 34.31
N GLU A 846 30.52 -8.05 33.33
CA GLU A 846 30.79 -8.32 31.90
C GLU A 846 32.30 -8.48 31.62
N ALA A 847 33.12 -7.56 32.12
CA ALA A 847 34.58 -7.63 31.99
C ALA A 847 35.14 -8.93 32.61
N ARG A 848 34.54 -9.39 33.72
CA ARG A 848 34.90 -10.64 34.38
C ARG A 848 34.50 -11.88 33.56
N ILE A 849 33.34 -11.89 32.91
CA ILE A 849 32.94 -12.98 32.01
C ILE A 849 33.87 -13.05 30.79
N GLN A 850 34.24 -11.92 30.19
CA GLN A 850 35.23 -11.87 29.10
C GLN A 850 36.60 -12.43 29.54
N GLU A 851 37.01 -12.17 30.80
CA GLU A 851 38.24 -12.75 31.35
C GLU A 851 38.16 -14.28 31.48
N ILE A 852 37.03 -14.81 31.94
CA ILE A 852 36.80 -16.26 32.10
C ILE A 852 36.76 -16.95 30.73
N GLU A 853 36.03 -16.39 29.76
CA GLU A 853 35.98 -16.89 28.38
C GLU A 853 37.38 -16.92 27.74
N LYS A 854 38.16 -15.85 27.90
CA LYS A 854 39.54 -15.79 27.42
C LYS A 854 40.41 -16.88 28.07
N ARG A 855 40.35 -17.05 29.39
CA ARG A 855 41.09 -18.10 30.12
C ARG A 855 40.72 -19.50 29.63
N MET A 856 39.43 -19.78 29.38
CA MET A 856 38.97 -21.07 28.85
C MET A 856 39.44 -21.32 27.42
N ASN A 857 39.42 -20.31 26.55
CA ASN A 857 39.92 -20.42 25.19
C ASN A 857 41.46 -20.61 25.16
N ASP A 858 42.21 -19.89 26.00
CA ASP A 858 43.66 -20.06 26.11
C ASP A 858 44.03 -21.47 26.62
N GLN A 859 43.32 -21.98 27.65
CA GLN A 859 43.51 -23.34 28.15
C GLN A 859 43.21 -24.40 27.09
N LYS A 860 42.12 -24.23 26.32
CA LYS A 860 41.72 -25.15 25.25
C LYS A 860 42.76 -25.19 24.11
N ALA A 861 43.31 -24.03 23.72
CA ALA A 861 44.35 -23.95 22.70
C ALA A 861 45.64 -24.68 23.14
N ALA A 862 46.03 -24.53 24.41
CA ALA A 862 47.17 -25.23 24.99
C ALA A 862 46.94 -26.75 25.07
N SER A 863 45.78 -27.20 25.57
CA SER A 863 45.46 -28.63 25.71
C SER A 863 45.40 -29.38 24.38
N ASN A 864 45.00 -28.73 23.27
CA ASN A 864 45.11 -29.32 21.93
C ASN A 864 46.57 -29.64 21.55
N VAL A 865 47.50 -28.73 21.85
CA VAL A 865 48.93 -28.92 21.56
C VAL A 865 49.55 -29.95 22.51
N ASP A 866 49.13 -29.99 23.78
CA ASP A 866 49.51 -31.07 24.68
C ASP A 866 49.02 -32.45 24.18
N GLU A 867 47.80 -32.57 23.65
CA GLU A 867 47.33 -33.82 23.04
C GLU A 867 48.21 -34.22 21.84
N MET A 868 48.59 -33.26 20.98
CA MET A 868 49.52 -33.51 19.87
C MET A 868 50.91 -33.97 20.36
N ILE A 869 51.46 -33.34 21.39
CA ILE A 869 52.75 -33.73 21.99
C ILE A 869 52.67 -35.09 22.68
N ASN A 870 51.56 -35.42 23.34
CA ASN A 870 51.36 -36.71 23.99
C ASN A 870 51.33 -37.86 22.98
N ASN A 871 50.75 -37.63 21.80
CA ASN A 871 50.71 -38.61 20.69
C ASN A 871 52.06 -38.86 19.98
N LEU A 872 53.10 -38.06 20.22
CA LEU A 872 54.46 -38.32 19.72
C LEU A 872 55.10 -39.56 20.40
N PRO A 873 56.05 -40.25 19.73
CA PRO A 873 56.80 -41.35 20.33
C PRO A 873 57.62 -40.91 21.55
N ASP A 874 58.10 -41.90 22.32
CA ASP A 874 59.04 -41.70 23.42
C ASP A 874 60.41 -41.21 22.90
N VAL A 875 61.11 -40.39 23.69
CA VAL A 875 62.42 -39.80 23.35
C VAL A 875 63.49 -40.88 23.07
N HIS A 876 63.37 -42.07 23.66
CA HIS A 876 64.26 -43.20 23.42
C HIS A 876 63.84 -44.11 22.25
N LEU A 877 62.65 -43.88 21.67
CA LEU A 877 62.10 -44.64 20.54
C LEU A 877 62.02 -43.83 19.23
N VAL A 878 62.22 -42.52 19.29
CA VAL A 878 62.19 -41.63 18.12
C VAL A 878 63.21 -42.04 17.05
N THR A 879 62.79 -41.94 15.79
CA THR A 879 63.59 -42.25 14.61
C THR A 879 63.67 -41.03 13.69
N ILE A 880 64.56 -41.05 12.70
CA ILE A 880 64.66 -39.95 11.72
C ILE A 880 63.39 -39.77 10.87
N GLN A 881 62.49 -40.77 10.83
CA GLN A 881 61.20 -40.68 10.12
C GLN A 881 60.18 -39.81 10.87
N ASP A 882 60.35 -39.61 12.17
CA ASP A 882 59.43 -38.82 13.00
C ASP A 882 59.68 -37.30 12.88
N LYS A 883 60.73 -36.88 12.16
CA LYS A 883 61.21 -35.49 12.11
C LYS A 883 60.15 -34.50 11.60
N GLU A 884 59.50 -34.79 10.47
CA GLU A 884 58.48 -33.89 9.90
C GLU A 884 57.28 -33.71 10.85
N LEU A 885 56.91 -34.76 11.60
CA LEU A 885 55.83 -34.71 12.58
C LEU A 885 56.23 -33.84 13.79
N VAL A 886 57.41 -34.05 14.36
CA VAL A 886 57.94 -33.23 15.47
C VAL A 886 58.08 -31.76 15.07
N GLU A 887 58.57 -31.47 13.86
CA GLU A 887 58.67 -30.11 13.34
C GLU A 887 57.30 -29.46 13.09
N SER A 888 56.30 -30.22 12.65
CA SER A 888 54.93 -29.70 12.50
C SER A 888 54.27 -29.34 13.84
N ILE A 889 54.48 -30.15 14.89
CA ILE A 889 53.92 -29.91 16.23
C ILE A 889 54.67 -28.76 16.93
N MET A 890 55.98 -28.65 16.73
CA MET A 890 56.76 -27.46 17.12
C MET A 890 56.17 -26.18 16.52
N LYS A 891 55.81 -26.20 15.23
CA LYS A 891 55.24 -25.03 14.55
C LYS A 891 53.85 -24.66 15.08
N GLU A 892 53.03 -25.65 15.43
CA GLU A 892 51.72 -25.39 16.04
C GLU A 892 51.87 -24.77 17.43
N TYR A 893 52.81 -25.28 18.25
CA TYR A 893 53.20 -24.65 19.52
C TYR A 893 53.73 -23.21 19.34
N GLU A 894 54.60 -22.98 18.35
CA GLU A 894 55.14 -21.65 18.02
C GLU A 894 54.05 -20.67 17.52
N SER A 895 52.86 -21.15 17.13
CA SER A 895 51.72 -20.32 16.72
C SER A 895 50.82 -19.87 17.89
N LEU A 896 50.92 -20.52 19.05
CA LEU A 896 50.19 -20.17 20.26
C LEU A 896 50.65 -18.80 20.83
N THR A 897 49.75 -18.11 21.54
CA THR A 897 50.09 -16.85 22.24
C THR A 897 50.98 -17.10 23.46
N GLU A 898 51.61 -16.04 23.97
CA GLU A 898 52.42 -16.09 25.19
C GLU A 898 51.67 -16.57 26.45
N SER A 899 50.33 -16.46 26.52
CA SER A 899 49.55 -17.04 27.63
C SER A 899 49.31 -18.53 27.40
N GLN A 900 48.94 -18.91 26.17
CA GLN A 900 48.70 -20.30 25.75
C GLN A 900 49.97 -21.16 25.86
N GLN A 901 51.12 -20.66 25.39
CA GLN A 901 52.41 -21.35 25.49
C GLN A 901 52.85 -21.66 26.93
N LYS A 902 52.39 -20.87 27.92
CA LYS A 902 52.66 -21.10 29.35
C LYS A 902 51.74 -22.14 29.98
N LEU A 903 50.69 -22.57 29.27
CA LEU A 903 49.72 -23.59 29.71
C LEU A 903 49.96 -24.97 29.05
N VAL A 904 50.95 -25.08 28.15
CA VAL A 904 51.34 -26.37 27.54
C VAL A 904 52.33 -27.08 28.45
N GLU A 905 51.92 -28.17 29.09
CA GLU A 905 52.71 -28.87 30.11
C GLU A 905 53.83 -29.72 29.50
N ASN A 906 53.60 -30.37 28.36
CA ASN A 906 54.49 -31.40 27.82
C ASN A 906 55.60 -30.86 26.91
N LYS A 907 55.80 -29.52 26.86
CA LYS A 907 56.77 -28.86 25.98
C LYS A 907 58.19 -29.46 26.07
N GLU A 908 58.63 -29.89 27.26
CA GLU A 908 59.96 -30.49 27.44
C GLU A 908 60.15 -31.77 26.61
N LYS A 909 59.12 -32.63 26.48
CA LYS A 909 59.15 -33.83 25.61
C LYS A 909 59.44 -33.44 24.16
N LEU A 910 58.85 -32.35 23.69
CA LEU A 910 59.01 -31.86 22.31
C LEU A 910 60.42 -31.30 22.06
N ASP A 911 60.98 -30.55 23.01
CA ASP A 911 62.37 -30.08 22.96
C ASP A 911 63.38 -31.25 23.01
N GLN A 912 63.13 -32.25 23.86
CA GLN A 912 63.95 -33.45 23.97
C GLN A 912 63.90 -34.29 22.68
N LEU A 913 62.73 -34.47 22.05
CA LEU A 913 62.58 -35.15 20.75
C LEU A 913 63.36 -34.42 19.64
N ARG A 914 63.22 -33.09 19.54
CA ARG A 914 63.96 -32.26 18.57
C ARG A 914 65.48 -32.36 18.76
N THR A 915 65.94 -32.34 20.00
CA THR A 915 67.35 -32.53 20.35
C THR A 915 67.82 -33.92 19.92
N LYS A 916 67.03 -34.97 20.20
CA LYS A 916 67.41 -36.35 19.89
C LYS A 916 67.44 -36.65 18.39
N LEU A 917 66.53 -36.06 17.62
CA LEU A 917 66.57 -36.10 16.15
C LEU A 917 67.86 -35.50 15.60
N THR A 918 68.32 -34.39 16.18
CA THR A 918 69.58 -33.73 15.79
C THR A 918 70.79 -34.62 16.07
N GLU A 919 70.84 -35.29 17.23
CA GLU A 919 71.91 -36.28 17.54
C GLU A 919 71.92 -37.46 16.54
N LEU A 920 70.75 -37.91 16.08
CA LEU A 920 70.64 -39.00 15.10
C LEU A 920 71.17 -38.57 13.73
N GLU A 921 70.89 -37.34 13.28
CA GLU A 921 71.44 -36.79 12.04
C GLU A 921 72.97 -36.64 12.10
N GLU A 922 73.51 -36.13 13.21
CA GLU A 922 74.97 -36.06 13.42
C GLU A 922 75.63 -37.44 13.45
N GLN A 923 74.98 -38.45 14.03
CA GLN A 923 75.51 -39.81 14.04
C GLN A 923 75.56 -40.42 12.62
N ILE A 924 74.51 -40.25 11.82
CA ILE A 924 74.46 -40.76 10.44
C ILE A 924 75.57 -40.15 9.58
N GLU A 925 75.71 -38.82 9.56
CA GLU A 925 76.76 -38.13 8.79
C GLU A 925 78.18 -38.54 9.22
N LYS A 926 78.37 -38.82 10.51
CA LYS A 926 79.64 -39.30 11.08
C LYS A 926 79.97 -40.75 10.70
N GLU A 927 78.96 -41.61 10.59
CA GLU A 927 79.13 -42.99 10.13
C GLU A 927 79.36 -43.06 8.60
N ASP A 928 78.62 -42.26 7.83
CA ASP A 928 78.83 -42.06 6.38
C ASP A 928 80.26 -41.60 6.09
N LYS A 929 80.70 -40.51 6.74
CA LYS A 929 82.08 -40.00 6.58
C LYS A 929 83.12 -41.06 6.92
N LYS A 930 82.91 -41.83 7.99
CA LYS A 930 83.83 -42.90 8.41
C LYS A 930 83.88 -44.05 7.39
N ALA A 931 82.81 -44.31 6.64
CA ALA A 931 82.81 -45.29 5.54
C ALA A 931 83.60 -44.75 4.33
N ILE A 932 83.37 -43.48 3.96
CA ILE A 932 84.05 -42.76 2.87
C ILE A 932 85.57 -42.70 3.12
N ASP A 933 85.99 -42.20 4.30
CA ASP A 933 87.41 -42.06 4.69
C ASP A 933 88.17 -43.40 4.56
N GLN A 934 87.55 -44.52 4.95
CA GLN A 934 88.15 -45.87 4.86
C GLN A 934 88.32 -46.39 3.44
N VAL A 935 87.51 -45.94 2.49
CA VAL A 935 87.64 -46.30 1.07
C VAL A 935 88.67 -45.41 0.40
N GLU A 936 88.64 -44.10 0.67
CA GLU A 936 89.67 -43.18 0.18
C GLU A 936 91.06 -43.60 0.66
N GLU A 937 91.24 -44.01 1.92
CA GLU A 937 92.52 -44.54 2.44
C GLU A 937 93.02 -45.73 1.62
N LYS A 938 92.14 -46.69 1.27
CA LYS A 938 92.53 -47.89 0.51
C LYS A 938 92.94 -47.55 -0.92
N ILE A 939 92.25 -46.61 -1.55
CA ILE A 939 92.58 -46.10 -2.90
C ILE A 939 93.89 -45.28 -2.85
N ASN A 940 94.07 -44.46 -1.81
CA ASN A 940 95.32 -43.72 -1.56
C ASN A 940 96.50 -44.65 -1.28
N GLY A 941 96.28 -45.79 -0.62
CA GLY A 941 97.29 -46.83 -0.35
C GLY A 941 97.74 -47.64 -1.57
N LEU A 942 97.14 -47.48 -2.75
CA LEU A 942 97.60 -48.13 -3.97
C LEU A 942 98.95 -47.55 -4.44
N PRO A 943 99.87 -48.38 -5.00
CA PRO A 943 101.16 -47.88 -5.52
C PRO A 943 100.99 -46.84 -6.63
N HIS A 944 102.06 -46.06 -6.88
CA HIS A 944 102.12 -45.22 -8.09
C HIS A 944 102.11 -46.10 -9.34
N ILE A 945 101.49 -45.63 -10.43
CA ILE A 945 101.20 -46.45 -11.62
C ILE A 945 102.46 -47.10 -12.22
N ASP A 946 103.59 -46.40 -12.22
CA ASP A 946 104.88 -46.89 -12.74
C ASP A 946 105.56 -47.94 -11.84
N HIS A 947 105.08 -48.09 -10.60
CA HIS A 947 105.64 -48.98 -9.58
C HIS A 947 104.72 -50.17 -9.23
N ILE A 948 103.52 -50.25 -9.80
CA ILE A 948 102.62 -51.40 -9.66
C ILE A 948 103.30 -52.65 -10.22
N LYS A 949 103.19 -53.77 -9.50
CA LYS A 949 103.64 -55.10 -9.93
C LYS A 949 102.48 -56.08 -9.87
N VAL A 950 102.59 -57.23 -10.56
CA VAL A 950 101.57 -58.32 -10.51
C VAL A 950 101.19 -58.71 -9.06
N GLN A 951 102.15 -58.58 -8.13
CA GLN A 951 101.98 -58.82 -6.69
C GLN A 951 100.95 -57.88 -6.01
N ASP A 952 100.71 -56.68 -6.53
CA ASP A 952 99.82 -55.67 -5.95
C ASP A 952 98.34 -55.89 -6.27
N LYS A 953 98.01 -56.81 -7.18
CA LYS A 953 96.64 -57.11 -7.63
C LYS A 953 95.63 -57.22 -6.48
N LYS A 954 95.97 -57.98 -5.43
CA LYS A 954 95.10 -58.17 -4.25
C LYS A 954 94.78 -56.87 -3.49
N LYS A 955 95.64 -55.85 -3.54
CA LYS A 955 95.37 -54.53 -2.92
C LYS A 955 94.35 -53.74 -3.74
N ILE A 956 94.48 -53.80 -5.07
CA ILE A 956 93.61 -53.15 -6.03
C ILE A 956 92.20 -53.75 -5.94
N GLU A 957 92.10 -55.09 -5.93
CA GLU A 957 90.84 -55.83 -5.75
C GLU A 957 90.15 -55.50 -4.41
N LEU A 958 90.92 -55.38 -3.31
CA LEU A 958 90.38 -54.99 -2.00
C LEU A 958 89.89 -53.54 -1.95
N ALA A 959 90.57 -52.61 -2.62
CA ALA A 959 90.12 -51.22 -2.73
C ALA A 959 88.82 -51.12 -3.56
N ARG A 960 88.73 -51.85 -4.69
CA ARG A 960 87.51 -51.94 -5.49
C ARG A 960 86.34 -52.54 -4.71
N LYS A 961 86.57 -53.62 -3.94
CA LYS A 961 85.49 -54.18 -3.13
C LYS A 961 84.96 -53.17 -2.12
N ALA A 962 85.86 -52.51 -1.37
CA ALA A 962 85.47 -51.54 -0.36
C ALA A 962 84.67 -50.36 -0.94
N TYR A 963 85.01 -49.88 -2.15
CA TYR A 963 84.24 -48.86 -2.86
C TYR A 963 82.83 -49.36 -3.27
N ASN A 964 82.71 -50.60 -3.71
CA ASN A 964 81.43 -51.17 -4.13
C ASN A 964 80.47 -51.39 -2.93
N ASP A 965 81.03 -51.65 -1.73
CA ASP A 965 80.29 -51.89 -0.48
C ASP A 965 79.65 -50.60 0.11
N LEU A 966 79.88 -49.40 -0.47
CA LEU A 966 79.29 -48.09 -0.07
C LEU A 966 77.86 -47.87 -0.57
N THR A 967 77.09 -46.95 0.04
CA THR A 967 75.84 -46.41 -0.54
C THR A 967 76.11 -45.49 -1.74
N GLU A 968 75.12 -45.16 -2.57
CA GLU A 968 75.35 -44.26 -3.72
C GLU A 968 75.74 -42.84 -3.29
N ASP A 969 75.14 -42.31 -2.22
CA ASP A 969 75.51 -41.00 -1.66
C ASP A 969 76.93 -41.01 -1.07
N GLN A 970 77.34 -42.10 -0.42
CA GLN A 970 78.74 -42.30 0.00
C GLN A 970 79.69 -42.42 -1.22
N LYS A 971 79.32 -43.15 -2.28
CA LYS A 971 80.13 -43.25 -3.52
C LYS A 971 80.32 -41.87 -4.19
N ASN A 972 79.25 -41.07 -4.27
CA ASN A 972 79.28 -39.71 -4.81
C ASN A 972 80.22 -38.76 -4.04
N ARG A 973 80.59 -39.12 -2.80
CA ARG A 973 81.51 -38.37 -1.93
C ARG A 973 82.98 -38.86 -2.01
N ILE A 974 83.29 -39.91 -2.77
CA ILE A 974 84.67 -40.41 -3.01
C ILE A 974 85.36 -39.56 -4.08
N THR A 975 86.44 -38.89 -3.72
CA THR A 975 87.16 -37.92 -4.59
C THR A 975 88.28 -38.55 -5.41
N ASN A 976 88.87 -39.66 -4.95
CA ASN A 976 90.13 -40.20 -5.49
C ASN A 976 89.98 -41.42 -6.43
N ILE A 977 88.75 -41.76 -6.83
CA ILE A 977 88.41 -43.00 -7.55
C ILE A 977 89.22 -43.27 -8.84
N GLU A 978 89.65 -42.22 -9.55
CA GLU A 978 90.50 -42.35 -10.75
C GLU A 978 91.84 -43.07 -10.47
N LYS A 979 92.39 -42.95 -9.26
CA LYS A 979 93.61 -43.67 -8.88
C LYS A 979 93.40 -45.19 -8.88
N LEU A 980 92.20 -45.65 -8.52
CA LEU A 980 91.83 -47.06 -8.60
C LEU A 980 91.69 -47.51 -10.07
N HIS A 981 90.98 -46.75 -10.91
CA HIS A 981 90.83 -47.06 -12.34
C HIS A 981 92.17 -47.20 -13.06
N LEU A 982 93.11 -46.29 -12.79
CA LEU A 982 94.46 -46.32 -13.35
C LEU A 982 95.27 -47.54 -12.87
N ALA A 983 95.11 -47.94 -11.60
CA ALA A 983 95.76 -49.13 -11.05
C ALA A 983 95.19 -50.43 -11.63
N GLU A 984 93.86 -50.55 -11.74
CA GLU A 984 93.14 -51.67 -12.36
C GLU A 984 93.56 -51.87 -13.82
N LYS A 985 93.73 -50.78 -14.57
CA LYS A 985 94.22 -50.84 -15.96
C LYS A 985 95.69 -51.28 -16.05
N LYS A 986 96.54 -50.84 -15.13
CA LYS A 986 97.97 -51.15 -15.15
C LYS A 986 98.28 -52.59 -14.73
N ILE A 987 97.54 -53.14 -13.75
CA ILE A 987 97.77 -54.52 -13.30
C ILE A 987 97.46 -55.55 -14.41
N GLN A 988 96.40 -55.31 -15.19
CA GLN A 988 96.04 -56.16 -16.34
C GLN A 988 97.13 -56.21 -17.42
N GLN A 989 97.81 -55.09 -17.68
CA GLN A 989 98.93 -55.04 -18.64
C GLN A 989 100.11 -55.92 -18.18
N LEU A 990 100.41 -55.92 -16.88
CA LEU A 990 101.54 -56.66 -16.31
C LEU A 990 101.27 -58.16 -16.23
N GLU A 991 100.01 -58.57 -16.03
CA GLU A 991 99.62 -59.99 -16.12
C GLU A 991 99.76 -60.53 -17.55
N GLN A 992 99.44 -59.73 -18.58
CA GLN A 992 99.60 -60.12 -19.97
C GLN A 992 101.08 -60.23 -20.40
N GLU A 993 101.96 -59.36 -19.89
CA GLU A 993 103.39 -59.36 -20.21
C GLU A 993 104.11 -60.62 -19.71
N GLU A 994 103.72 -61.14 -18.54
CA GLU A 994 104.37 -62.33 -17.95
C GLU A 994 103.95 -63.64 -18.64
N ILE A 995 102.68 -63.75 -19.06
CA ILE A 995 102.16 -64.85 -19.89
C ILE A 995 102.94 -64.94 -21.22
N ASP A 996 103.27 -63.78 -21.81
CA ASP A 996 104.00 -63.74 -23.07
C ASP A 996 105.47 -64.16 -22.94
N LYS A 997 106.10 -63.92 -21.78
CA LYS A 997 107.46 -64.43 -21.48
C LYS A 997 107.47 -65.94 -21.22
N GLU A 998 106.51 -66.46 -20.46
CA GLU A 998 106.41 -67.91 -20.17
C GLU A 998 106.24 -68.72 -21.47
N SER A 999 105.43 -68.21 -22.40
CA SER A 999 105.25 -68.78 -23.74
C SER A 999 106.55 -68.81 -24.55
N ALA A 1000 107.37 -67.76 -24.48
CA ALA A 1000 108.65 -67.67 -25.18
C ALA A 1000 109.72 -68.61 -24.60
N LEU A 1001 109.77 -68.75 -23.27
CA LEU A 1001 110.74 -69.59 -22.57
C LEU A 1001 110.62 -71.08 -22.94
N GLU A 1002 109.42 -71.58 -23.25
CA GLU A 1002 109.23 -72.96 -23.76
C GLU A 1002 109.94 -73.17 -25.11
N VAL A 1003 110.02 -72.13 -25.94
CA VAL A 1003 110.71 -72.16 -27.24
C VAL A 1003 112.21 -72.00 -27.06
N GLU A 1004 112.66 -71.04 -26.24
CA GLU A 1004 114.09 -70.88 -25.92
C GLU A 1004 114.69 -72.20 -25.42
N THR A 1005 114.01 -72.86 -24.48
CA THR A 1005 114.45 -74.14 -23.90
C THR A 1005 114.58 -75.24 -24.96
N LYS A 1006 113.67 -75.29 -25.96
CA LYS A 1006 113.75 -76.25 -27.07
C LYS A 1006 114.91 -75.97 -28.03
N ILE A 1007 115.30 -74.71 -28.21
CA ILE A 1007 116.45 -74.30 -29.02
C ILE A 1007 117.76 -74.55 -28.25
N GLU A 1008 117.74 -74.34 -26.94
CA GLU A 1008 118.91 -74.47 -26.07
C GLU A 1008 119.42 -75.91 -26.00
N VAL A 1009 118.52 -76.91 -25.96
CA VAL A 1009 118.89 -78.34 -25.93
C VAL A 1009 119.36 -78.91 -27.26
N LEU A 1010 119.31 -78.16 -28.37
CA LEU A 1010 119.81 -78.63 -29.67
C LEU A 1010 121.36 -78.75 -29.67
N PRO A 1011 121.94 -79.66 -30.48
CA PRO A 1011 123.39 -79.80 -30.62
C PRO A 1011 124.11 -78.50 -31.03
N LEU A 1012 125.44 -78.50 -30.92
CA LEU A 1012 126.27 -77.46 -31.54
C LEU A 1012 126.32 -77.66 -33.07
N VAL A 1013 126.49 -76.57 -33.81
CA VAL A 1013 126.53 -76.56 -35.29
C VAL A 1013 127.70 -77.40 -35.85
N THR A 1014 128.73 -77.65 -35.05
CA THR A 1014 129.86 -78.53 -35.36
C THR A 1014 129.54 -80.02 -35.23
N ASP A 1015 128.58 -80.36 -34.37
CA ASP A 1015 128.37 -81.73 -33.85
C ASP A 1015 127.07 -82.37 -34.37
N ILE A 1016 126.19 -81.52 -34.93
CA ILE A 1016 124.86 -81.87 -35.41
C ILE A 1016 124.88 -82.85 -36.58
N LYS A 1017 123.92 -83.77 -36.57
CA LYS A 1017 123.79 -84.87 -37.53
C LYS A 1017 122.41 -84.85 -38.17
N LEU A 1018 122.29 -85.59 -39.27
CA LEU A 1018 121.04 -85.81 -40.00
C LEU A 1018 119.95 -86.46 -39.13
N SER A 1019 120.32 -87.15 -38.05
CA SER A 1019 119.41 -87.69 -37.02
C SER A 1019 118.68 -86.61 -36.22
N ASP A 1020 119.22 -85.39 -36.16
CA ASP A 1020 118.79 -84.36 -35.22
C ASP A 1020 117.77 -83.40 -35.87
N LYS A 1021 117.45 -83.66 -37.15
CA LYS A 1021 116.51 -82.91 -38.01
C LYS A 1021 115.17 -82.69 -37.34
N ASP A 1022 114.57 -83.74 -36.80
CA ASP A 1022 113.23 -83.67 -36.24
C ASP A 1022 113.19 -82.80 -34.97
N ALA A 1023 114.30 -82.72 -34.22
CA ALA A 1023 114.42 -81.82 -33.07
C ALA A 1023 114.55 -80.35 -33.52
N VAL A 1024 115.36 -80.07 -34.53
CA VAL A 1024 115.50 -78.73 -35.12
C VAL A 1024 114.16 -78.25 -35.72
N GLU A 1025 113.49 -79.09 -36.52
CA GLU A 1025 112.17 -78.75 -37.07
C GLU A 1025 111.10 -78.60 -35.99
N ALA A 1026 111.16 -79.34 -34.89
CA ALA A 1026 110.25 -79.19 -33.76
C ALA A 1026 110.47 -77.86 -33.02
N ALA A 1027 111.71 -77.43 -32.82
CA ALA A 1027 112.03 -76.13 -32.23
C ALA A 1027 111.55 -74.96 -33.11
N ARG A 1028 111.73 -75.05 -34.44
CA ARG A 1028 111.16 -74.08 -35.41
C ARG A 1028 109.63 -74.02 -35.33
N LYS A 1029 108.96 -75.17 -35.37
CA LYS A 1029 107.48 -75.27 -35.24
C LYS A 1029 106.95 -74.79 -33.88
N ALA A 1030 107.80 -74.70 -32.85
CA ALA A 1030 107.45 -74.07 -31.58
C ALA A 1030 107.59 -72.53 -31.68
N TYR A 1031 108.70 -72.02 -32.21
CA TYR A 1031 108.92 -70.58 -32.44
C TYR A 1031 107.84 -69.94 -33.33
N ASP A 1032 107.50 -70.59 -34.44
CA ASP A 1032 106.55 -70.06 -35.43
C ASP A 1032 105.10 -69.95 -34.89
N ARG A 1033 104.80 -70.59 -33.74
CA ARG A 1033 103.48 -70.54 -33.08
C ARG A 1033 103.29 -69.35 -32.12
N LEU A 1034 104.37 -68.70 -31.72
CA LEU A 1034 104.31 -67.57 -30.79
C LEU A 1034 103.63 -66.34 -31.44
N THR A 1035 102.98 -65.51 -30.62
CA THR A 1035 102.52 -64.18 -31.06
C THR A 1035 103.70 -63.23 -31.31
N GLU A 1036 103.47 -62.11 -31.98
CA GLU A 1036 104.51 -61.10 -32.20
C GLU A 1036 104.98 -60.38 -30.93
N SER A 1037 104.22 -60.43 -29.83
CA SER A 1037 104.69 -60.02 -28.50
C SER A 1037 105.56 -61.09 -27.85
N GLN A 1038 105.16 -62.36 -27.95
CA GLN A 1038 105.90 -63.51 -27.41
C GLN A 1038 107.25 -63.72 -28.11
N LYS A 1039 107.33 -63.55 -29.44
CA LYS A 1039 108.58 -63.67 -30.20
C LYS A 1039 109.67 -62.70 -29.74
N GLN A 1040 109.31 -61.53 -29.21
CA GLN A 1040 110.27 -60.55 -28.71
C GLN A 1040 111.04 -61.03 -27.48
N PHE A 1041 110.56 -62.08 -26.80
CA PHE A 1041 111.21 -62.67 -25.63
C PHE A 1041 112.04 -63.93 -25.95
N VAL A 1042 112.16 -64.36 -27.22
CA VAL A 1042 113.04 -65.50 -27.60
C VAL A 1042 114.41 -64.98 -28.04
N THR A 1043 115.41 -65.14 -27.19
CA THR A 1043 116.75 -64.56 -27.38
C THR A 1043 117.72 -65.46 -28.16
N ASN A 1044 117.62 -66.79 -28.05
CA ASN A 1044 118.59 -67.73 -28.62
C ASN A 1044 118.28 -68.18 -30.09
N ILE A 1045 117.38 -67.48 -30.78
CA ILE A 1045 116.86 -67.85 -32.11
C ILE A 1045 117.93 -68.01 -33.20
N GLU A 1046 119.06 -67.31 -33.12
CA GLU A 1046 120.18 -67.45 -34.06
C GLU A 1046 120.79 -68.86 -34.05
N LYS A 1047 120.82 -69.52 -32.88
CA LYS A 1047 121.28 -70.91 -32.75
C LYS A 1047 120.44 -71.84 -33.62
N LEU A 1048 119.11 -71.67 -33.59
CA LEU A 1048 118.20 -72.50 -34.39
C LEU A 1048 118.46 -72.33 -35.90
N ILE A 1049 118.61 -71.09 -36.36
CA ILE A 1049 118.84 -70.76 -37.77
C ILE A 1049 120.11 -71.46 -38.29
N ALA A 1050 121.22 -71.36 -37.55
CA ALA A 1050 122.49 -71.98 -37.95
C ALA A 1050 122.42 -73.53 -38.01
N LEU A 1051 121.58 -74.16 -37.17
CA LEU A 1051 121.37 -75.61 -37.16
C LEU A 1051 120.48 -76.07 -38.33
N GLU A 1052 119.47 -75.28 -38.71
CA GLU A 1052 118.63 -75.54 -39.89
C GLU A 1052 119.44 -75.50 -41.19
N GLU A 1053 120.38 -74.55 -41.33
CA GLU A 1053 121.27 -74.51 -42.49
C GLU A 1053 122.21 -75.72 -42.54
N LYS A 1054 122.80 -76.10 -41.39
CA LYS A 1054 123.71 -77.25 -41.34
C LYS A 1054 123.02 -78.58 -41.64
N ILE A 1055 121.78 -78.76 -41.19
CA ILE A 1055 120.99 -79.94 -41.53
C ILE A 1055 120.57 -79.96 -43.01
N LYS A 1056 120.30 -78.81 -43.63
CA LYS A 1056 120.09 -78.71 -45.10
C LYS A 1056 121.32 -79.06 -45.94
N GLU A 1057 122.54 -78.96 -45.39
CA GLU A 1057 123.72 -79.52 -46.05
C GLU A 1057 123.71 -81.05 -45.97
N LEU A 1058 123.56 -81.61 -44.77
CA LEU A 1058 123.57 -83.05 -44.52
C LEU A 1058 122.45 -83.80 -45.26
N GLU A 1059 121.24 -83.24 -45.31
CA GLU A 1059 120.07 -83.84 -46.00
C GLU A 1059 120.31 -84.10 -47.50
N LYS A 1060 121.17 -83.31 -48.16
CA LYS A 1060 121.45 -83.47 -49.60
C LYS A 1060 122.21 -84.76 -49.92
N GLU A 1061 122.85 -85.38 -48.93
CA GLU A 1061 123.66 -86.59 -49.14
C GLU A 1061 122.86 -87.91 -49.02
N ASN A 1062 121.63 -87.94 -48.45
CA ASN A 1062 121.07 -89.18 -47.87
C ASN A 1062 119.61 -89.63 -48.24
N VAL A 1063 119.11 -89.30 -49.44
CA VAL A 1063 118.20 -90.17 -50.26
C VAL A 1063 116.78 -90.64 -49.74
N LYS A 1064 115.71 -89.86 -50.06
CA LYS A 1064 114.35 -90.26 -50.61
C LYS A 1064 113.33 -91.22 -49.85
N LYS A 1065 112.15 -90.71 -49.34
CA LYS A 1065 110.69 -91.23 -49.29
C LYS A 1065 109.84 -91.14 -47.93
N PRO A 1066 108.44 -91.15 -47.87
CA PRO A 1066 107.60 -90.22 -46.99
C PRO A 1066 106.15 -90.57 -46.32
N GLN A 1067 105.52 -89.62 -45.49
CA GLN A 1067 104.06 -89.31 -45.04
C GLN A 1067 103.32 -90.05 -43.83
N LYS A 1068 102.15 -89.72 -43.12
CA LYS A 1068 101.05 -88.66 -42.83
C LYS A 1068 100.07 -89.12 -41.63
N GLN A 1069 98.90 -88.62 -41.06
CA GLN A 1069 97.97 -87.43 -40.69
C GLN A 1069 96.70 -87.98 -39.85
N GLN A 1070 95.60 -87.38 -39.25
CA GLN A 1070 95.10 -86.15 -38.49
C GLN A 1070 93.57 -86.28 -38.00
N GLU A 1071 93.00 -85.57 -36.94
CA GLU A 1071 91.53 -85.65 -36.48
C GLU A 1071 90.78 -84.43 -35.72
N ASN A 1072 89.63 -84.60 -34.96
CA ASN A 1072 88.54 -83.61 -34.49
C ASN A 1072 88.12 -83.68 -32.94
N ASP A 1073 87.02 -83.23 -32.21
CA ASP A 1073 85.68 -82.43 -32.18
C ASP A 1073 85.14 -82.36 -30.66
N ARG A 1074 84.02 -81.86 -30.00
CA ARG A 1074 82.87 -80.82 -29.94
C ARG A 1074 82.17 -80.87 -28.48
N THR A 1075 81.13 -80.21 -27.85
CA THR A 1075 80.00 -79.16 -27.89
C THR A 1075 79.66 -78.72 -26.38
N GLY A 1076 78.61 -78.08 -25.74
CA GLY A 1076 77.22 -77.44 -25.81
C GLY A 1076 76.63 -77.22 -24.35
N GLY A 1077 75.55 -76.54 -23.82
CA GLY A 1077 74.35 -75.67 -24.15
C GLY A 1077 73.57 -75.15 -22.83
N GLY A 1078 72.39 -74.42 -22.83
CA GLY A 1078 71.71 -73.85 -21.57
C GLY A 1078 70.25 -73.21 -21.59
N LYS A 1079 69.70 -72.66 -20.45
CA LYS A 1079 68.29 -72.11 -20.12
C LYS A 1079 68.26 -71.31 -18.74
N THR A 1080 67.36 -70.46 -18.12
CA THR A 1080 66.05 -69.65 -18.17
C THR A 1080 66.09 -68.54 -17.01
N SER A 1081 65.15 -67.70 -16.49
CA SER A 1081 63.80 -67.03 -16.68
C SER A 1081 63.60 -65.92 -15.55
N GLU A 1082 62.51 -65.21 -15.11
CA GLU A 1082 61.02 -64.98 -15.28
C GLU A 1082 60.61 -63.58 -14.59
N GLY A 1083 59.33 -63.06 -14.52
CA GLY A 1083 59.00 -61.75 -13.81
C GLY A 1083 57.50 -61.24 -13.68
N ILE A 1084 57.17 -60.13 -12.94
CA ILE A 1084 55.77 -59.70 -12.51
C ILE A 1084 55.53 -58.19 -12.00
N LYS A 1085 54.27 -57.64 -12.04
CA LYS A 1085 53.61 -56.44 -11.31
C LYS A 1085 53.95 -54.94 -11.68
N SER A 1086 53.20 -53.82 -11.34
CA SER A 1086 51.79 -53.56 -10.81
C SER A 1086 50.95 -52.24 -11.21
N PRO A 1087 51.02 -50.98 -10.64
CA PRO A 1087 49.77 -50.18 -10.32
C PRO A 1087 49.65 -48.59 -10.46
N SER A 1088 48.39 -48.05 -10.38
CA SER A 1088 47.86 -46.66 -10.06
C SER A 1088 47.78 -45.48 -11.10
N GLU A 1089 46.75 -44.60 -10.92
CA GLU A 1089 46.41 -43.25 -11.52
C GLU A 1089 45.79 -43.06 -12.96
N LYS A 1090 44.62 -42.37 -13.00
CA LYS A 1090 43.96 -41.42 -13.98
C LYS A 1090 44.22 -41.48 -15.52
N THR A 1091 43.28 -41.29 -16.47
CA THR A 1091 42.24 -40.22 -16.64
C THR A 1091 41.15 -40.57 -17.72
N ASN A 1092 40.18 -39.68 -18.03
CA ASN A 1092 38.90 -39.96 -18.74
C ASN A 1092 38.76 -39.55 -20.24
N LYS A 1093 37.63 -39.92 -20.88
CA LYS A 1093 37.27 -39.69 -22.31
C LYS A 1093 35.84 -39.12 -22.56
N ILE A 1094 35.73 -38.23 -23.56
CA ILE A 1094 34.91 -38.27 -24.82
C ILE A 1094 33.47 -38.86 -24.81
N ALA A 1095 32.48 -38.12 -25.38
CA ALA A 1095 31.52 -38.56 -26.44
C ALA A 1095 30.28 -37.61 -26.59
N ASP A 1096 29.42 -37.68 -27.63
CA ASP A 1096 29.60 -37.66 -29.11
C ASP A 1096 28.22 -37.62 -29.82
N ASN A 1097 28.04 -36.85 -30.92
CA ASN A 1097 27.09 -37.07 -32.05
C ASN A 1097 25.53 -37.19 -31.77
N ASN A 1098 24.56 -37.05 -32.72
CA ASN A 1098 24.52 -36.56 -34.12
C ASN A 1098 23.08 -36.18 -34.59
N ASP A 1099 22.98 -35.35 -35.66
CA ASP A 1099 22.01 -35.34 -36.81
C ASP A 1099 20.45 -35.47 -36.60
N SER A 1100 19.52 -35.11 -37.52
CA SER A 1100 19.59 -34.55 -38.88
C SER A 1100 18.32 -33.76 -39.31
N THR A 1101 18.45 -32.96 -40.38
CA THR A 1101 17.50 -32.40 -41.41
C THR A 1101 15.96 -32.61 -41.30
N ASN A 1102 15.06 -31.74 -41.83
CA ASN A 1102 14.96 -31.29 -43.25
C ASN A 1102 13.92 -30.14 -43.51
N LYS A 1103 13.73 -29.77 -44.79
CA LYS A 1103 12.85 -28.75 -45.45
C LYS A 1103 11.33 -29.07 -45.39
N LYS A 1104 10.36 -28.25 -45.88
CA LYS A 1104 10.11 -26.78 -46.09
C LYS A 1104 8.82 -26.64 -46.98
N ALA A 1105 7.98 -25.61 -46.75
CA ALA A 1105 6.85 -25.16 -47.61
C ALA A 1105 5.58 -26.06 -47.61
N GLU A 1106 4.33 -25.61 -47.88
CA GLU A 1106 3.74 -24.27 -48.11
C GLU A 1106 2.18 -24.32 -47.98
N LYS A 1107 1.48 -23.18 -48.23
CA LYS A 1107 0.00 -22.99 -48.33
C LYS A 1107 -0.79 -23.02 -47.00
N GLU A 1108 -1.96 -22.36 -46.85
CA GLU A 1108 -2.71 -21.43 -47.73
C GLU A 1108 -3.39 -20.31 -46.89
N LYS A 1109 -4.01 -19.30 -47.52
CA LYS A 1109 -4.72 -18.19 -46.83
C LYS A 1109 -6.15 -18.57 -46.41
N HIS A 1110 -6.61 -18.00 -45.29
CA HIS A 1110 -7.98 -17.52 -45.12
C HIS A 1110 -7.98 -16.12 -44.46
N GLU A 1111 -9.15 -15.50 -44.34
CA GLU A 1111 -9.31 -14.03 -44.27
C GLU A 1111 -9.26 -13.42 -42.86
N LYS A 1112 -9.07 -12.10 -42.80
CA LYS A 1112 -9.14 -11.31 -41.56
C LYS A 1112 -10.59 -10.98 -41.20
N LEU A 1113 -10.90 -11.06 -39.92
CA LEU A 1113 -11.91 -10.26 -39.22
C LEU A 1113 -11.21 -9.46 -38.08
N PRO A 1114 -11.86 -8.47 -37.44
CA PRO A 1114 -11.15 -7.35 -36.82
C PRO A 1114 -10.34 -7.72 -35.57
N GLY A 1115 -9.29 -6.94 -35.29
CA GLY A 1115 -8.41 -7.18 -34.16
C GLY A 1115 -8.89 -6.47 -32.89
N THR A 1116 -9.04 -7.24 -31.81
CA THR A 1116 -9.11 -6.75 -30.43
C THR A 1116 -7.80 -7.08 -29.69
N ALA A 1117 -7.62 -6.51 -28.50
CA ALA A 1117 -6.31 -6.35 -27.86
C ALA A 1117 -5.47 -7.64 -27.74
N THR A 1118 -4.25 -7.60 -28.28
CA THR A 1118 -3.26 -8.69 -28.13
C THR A 1118 -2.14 -8.27 -27.17
N ASN A 1119 -2.26 -8.65 -25.90
CA ASN A 1119 -1.14 -8.61 -24.95
C ASN A 1119 -1.05 -9.89 -24.07
N ILE A 1120 -2.18 -10.55 -23.82
CA ILE A 1120 -2.25 -11.83 -23.08
C ILE A 1120 -1.32 -12.91 -23.68
N PHE A 1121 -1.23 -13.02 -25.01
CA PHE A 1121 -0.41 -14.04 -25.68
C PHE A 1121 1.09 -13.92 -25.39
N ASN A 1122 1.61 -12.70 -25.19
CA ASN A 1122 3.02 -12.48 -24.88
C ASN A 1122 3.33 -12.91 -23.44
N VAL A 1123 2.44 -12.59 -22.50
CA VAL A 1123 2.54 -13.01 -21.09
C VAL A 1123 2.49 -14.53 -20.97
N PHE A 1124 1.54 -15.19 -21.64
CA PHE A 1124 1.48 -16.66 -21.67
C PHE A 1124 2.71 -17.30 -22.33
N ALA A 1125 3.24 -16.73 -23.42
CA ALA A 1125 4.45 -17.24 -24.07
C ALA A 1125 5.70 -17.14 -23.16
N ILE A 1126 5.86 -16.01 -22.46
CA ILE A 1126 6.96 -15.79 -21.51
C ILE A 1126 6.81 -16.73 -20.30
N GLY A 1127 5.61 -16.85 -19.74
CA GLY A 1127 5.32 -17.79 -18.65
C GLY A 1127 5.62 -19.25 -19.03
N LEU A 1128 5.25 -19.67 -20.24
CA LEU A 1128 5.54 -21.01 -20.75
C LEU A 1128 7.05 -21.26 -20.87
N ILE A 1129 7.82 -20.26 -21.34
CA ILE A 1129 9.29 -20.34 -21.41
C ILE A 1129 9.91 -20.46 -20.01
N VAL A 1130 9.43 -19.68 -19.02
CA VAL A 1130 9.90 -19.75 -17.63
C VAL A 1130 9.61 -21.13 -17.03
N ILE A 1131 8.42 -21.70 -17.26
CA ILE A 1131 8.06 -23.05 -16.80
C ILE A 1131 8.95 -24.12 -17.43
N ILE A 1132 9.24 -24.03 -18.74
CA ILE A 1132 10.12 -24.96 -19.45
C ILE A 1132 11.56 -24.88 -18.92
N VAL A 1133 12.11 -23.68 -18.77
CA VAL A 1133 13.48 -23.46 -18.27
C VAL A 1133 13.60 -23.91 -16.81
N GLY A 1134 12.65 -23.56 -15.96
CA GLY A 1134 12.58 -24.02 -14.57
C GLY A 1134 12.50 -25.54 -14.44
N SER A 1135 11.70 -26.19 -15.29
CA SER A 1135 11.59 -27.66 -15.35
C SER A 1135 12.90 -28.32 -15.76
N ILE A 1136 13.60 -27.78 -16.76
CA ILE A 1136 14.92 -28.27 -17.20
C ILE A 1136 15.95 -28.14 -16.05
N ILE A 1137 16.00 -26.99 -15.38
CA ILE A 1137 16.90 -26.75 -14.25
C ILE A 1137 16.59 -27.71 -13.09
N TYR A 1138 15.32 -27.91 -12.76
CA TYR A 1138 14.89 -28.87 -11.73
C TYR A 1138 15.36 -30.30 -12.03
N PHE A 1139 15.09 -30.81 -13.24
CA PHE A 1139 15.54 -32.16 -13.63
C PHE A 1139 17.06 -32.29 -13.69
N VAL A 1140 17.79 -31.28 -14.17
CA VAL A 1140 19.27 -31.28 -14.18
C VAL A 1140 19.85 -31.24 -12.76
N SER A 1141 19.22 -30.52 -11.83
CA SER A 1141 19.63 -30.50 -10.41
C SER A 1141 19.38 -31.85 -9.73
N ARG A 1142 18.24 -32.49 -10.00
CA ARG A 1142 17.86 -33.79 -9.42
C ARG A 1142 18.78 -34.91 -9.92
N LYS A 1143 19.21 -34.85 -11.18
CA LYS A 1143 20.19 -35.75 -11.81
C LYS A 1143 21.66 -35.44 -11.47
N ARG A 1144 21.90 -34.59 -10.45
CA ARG A 1144 23.20 -34.34 -9.80
C ARG A 1144 23.17 -34.62 -8.29
N LYS A 1145 22.05 -35.10 -7.75
CA LYS A 1145 21.89 -35.57 -6.36
C LYS A 1145 21.62 -37.09 -6.26
N ALA A 1146 21.78 -37.79 -7.39
CA ALA A 1146 21.82 -39.24 -7.56
C ALA A 1146 22.92 -39.54 -8.59
#